data_AF-A0A4P7JPU4-F1
#
_entry.id   AF-A0A4P7JPU4-F1
#
_cell.length_a   1.000
_cell.length_b   1.000
_cell.length_c   1.000
_cell.angle_alpha   90.00
_cell.angle_beta   90.00
_cell.angle_gamma   90.00
#
_symmetry.space_group_name_H-M   'P 1'
#
loop_
_entity.id
_entity.type
_entity.pdbx_description
1 polymer ?
#
loop_
_entity_poly.entity_id
_entity_poly.type
_entity_poly.pdbx_seq_one_letter_code
_entity_poly.pdbx_strand_id
1 'polypeptide(L)'
;MVTLRHAKYLFAQLFIACLLTFVVFTPSYAVFVSPPKEPLPLIQQIFPETATIKGKSGEVPHWVIEDNGEIIGYAFETNDINKIPAYSGEPVNMLVAIDKDGNYLATKVLEHHEPIILAGIPESKLHSFVDQYSGLKVTDRLKVGGNQSENMIHLDGLSGATVTVMVMNVAITRSATKLTRHLGIISASSQVIVPMATILDDVYQQSDWQTLVGDGSIRSLYLDRATVDKAFAGTEAEHIDEASAEQKGDMFTQIFFAQANLPNVGKNLLGESEYTWLMSTLKPSEHAIILLGNGYSFKGSGYVRGGIFDRIQILQNDNAISFRDLDHHRITDIYISGAPQFKEMDLFIVREHFEFNPGVDWQLELLVRRQLGAVDSLFTSFKGDYHTLDQYVERPPVIEPEPERTLIEQVWYEKNVEVIALLVLMLILLATLFFQDILVRHPTFMHNFRHGFLVVTVVFIGWSWGGQLSVVNVFTFLQAFMSDFSWDLFLLDPVIFILWSAAAVTVLLWGRAVYCGWLCPFGALQELINVCARYFKVPQYELPFAVHERLWAIKYLILLGLFGLSFDSLGLAEQFAEIEPFKTTFLLKFDRELPFILWALFLLLVNVFSRKMFCRYLCPLGAALSTGNSLRLFDWLKRRKECGQPCKTCAKECEIQAIHPDGHINMRECHYCLDCQVTYFNEQKCPPLKKMARKKQKDFGKPIAAVEVS
;
A
#
# COMPACT_ATOMS: atom_id res chain seq x y z
N MET A 1 57.06 24.31 17.72
CA MET A 1 56.82 22.88 18.07
C MET A 1 56.02 22.70 19.37
N VAL A 2 56.18 23.54 20.39
CA VAL A 2 55.44 23.44 21.67
C VAL A 2 53.93 23.80 21.53
N THR A 3 53.59 24.72 20.62
CA THR A 3 52.21 25.17 20.35
C THR A 3 51.33 24.11 19.68
N LEU A 4 51.86 23.31 18.75
CA LEU A 4 51.11 22.20 18.14
C LEU A 4 50.87 21.02 19.10
N ARG A 5 51.75 20.82 20.09
CA ARG A 5 51.59 19.75 21.08
C ARG A 5 50.49 20.12 22.09
N HIS A 6 50.43 21.39 22.50
CA HIS A 6 49.36 21.89 23.36
C HIS A 6 48.01 21.86 22.66
N ALA A 7 47.93 22.22 21.37
CA ALA A 7 46.68 22.11 20.60
C ALA A 7 46.15 20.66 20.53
N LYS A 8 47.03 19.65 20.47
CA LYS A 8 46.64 18.22 20.46
C LYS A 8 46.03 17.78 21.79
N TYR A 9 46.62 18.17 22.91
CA TYR A 9 46.08 17.84 24.24
C TYR A 9 44.80 18.64 24.52
N LEU A 10 44.76 19.90 24.11
CA LEU A 10 43.58 20.75 24.27
C LEU A 10 42.40 20.24 23.44
N PHE A 11 42.61 19.80 22.19
CA PHE A 11 41.55 19.24 21.35
C PHE A 11 41.05 17.89 21.88
N ALA A 12 41.95 17.01 22.34
CA ALA A 12 41.56 15.76 22.98
C ALA A 12 40.79 15.99 24.30
N GLN A 13 41.23 16.96 25.11
CA GLN A 13 40.55 17.33 26.34
C GLN A 13 39.21 18.02 26.08
N LEU A 14 39.11 18.90 25.07
CA LEU A 14 37.84 19.50 24.63
C LEU A 14 36.89 18.45 24.04
N PHE A 15 37.39 17.49 23.27
CA PHE A 15 36.58 16.41 22.73
C PHE A 15 36.05 15.51 23.86
N ILE A 16 36.90 15.11 24.81
CA ILE A 16 36.51 14.30 25.97
C ILE A 16 35.59 15.10 26.91
N ALA A 17 35.86 16.39 27.13
CA ALA A 17 35.03 17.26 27.94
C ALA A 17 33.67 17.53 27.29
N CYS A 18 33.58 17.72 25.97
CA CYS A 18 32.33 17.80 25.23
C CYS A 18 31.56 16.47 25.26
N LEU A 19 32.26 15.33 25.12
CA LEU A 19 31.63 14.01 25.22
C LEU A 19 31.06 13.79 26.62
N LEU A 20 31.82 14.12 27.66
CA LEU A 20 31.40 14.02 29.06
C LEU A 20 30.31 15.04 29.42
N THR A 21 30.38 16.27 28.92
CA THR A 21 29.31 17.26 29.13
C THR A 21 28.06 16.88 28.38
N PHE A 22 28.12 16.23 27.22
CA PHE A 22 26.94 15.69 26.56
C PHE A 22 26.32 14.52 27.36
N VAL A 23 27.14 13.66 27.96
CA VAL A 23 26.69 12.59 28.86
C VAL A 23 26.10 13.13 30.19
N VAL A 24 26.57 14.28 30.67
CA VAL A 24 26.16 14.88 31.96
C VAL A 24 25.06 15.93 31.83
N PHE A 25 24.94 16.60 30.68
CA PHE A 25 23.93 17.62 30.35
C PHE A 25 22.85 17.12 29.39
N THR A 26 22.62 15.81 29.24
CA THR A 26 21.25 15.37 28.93
C THR A 26 20.46 15.55 30.22
N PRO A 27 19.69 16.63 30.42
CA PRO A 27 18.64 16.55 31.42
C PRO A 27 17.81 15.33 31.04
N SER A 28 17.62 14.42 31.99
CA SER A 28 16.57 13.41 31.96
C SER A 28 15.20 14.11 31.93
N TYR A 29 14.91 14.88 30.89
CA TYR A 29 13.55 15.01 30.43
C TYR A 29 13.32 13.73 29.65
N ALA A 30 12.80 12.73 30.36
CA ALA A 30 12.08 11.65 29.71
C ALA A 30 11.03 12.33 28.82
N VAL A 31 11.29 12.43 27.52
CA VAL A 31 10.29 12.87 26.56
C VAL A 31 9.28 11.75 26.54
N PHE A 32 8.17 12.01 27.23
CA PHE A 32 7.07 11.10 27.46
C PHE A 32 6.57 10.51 26.14
N VAL A 33 6.39 9.19 26.12
CA VAL A 33 5.36 8.53 25.30
C VAL A 33 4.06 9.30 25.50
N SER A 34 3.34 9.66 24.43
CA SER A 34 2.09 10.42 24.54
C SER A 34 1.15 9.64 25.46
N PRO A 35 0.81 10.16 26.67
CA PRO A 35 0.04 9.39 27.63
C PRO A 35 -1.35 9.13 27.05
N PRO A 36 -1.88 7.90 27.17
CA PRO A 36 -3.16 7.55 26.58
C PRO A 36 -4.24 8.50 27.09
N LYS A 37 -4.92 9.17 26.16
CA LYS A 37 -6.02 10.09 26.46
C LYS A 37 -7.33 9.32 26.50
N GLU A 38 -8.12 9.55 27.54
CA GLU A 38 -9.47 8.99 27.65
C GLU A 38 -10.39 9.55 26.54
N PRO A 39 -11.13 8.72 25.80
CA PRO A 39 -11.96 9.16 24.68
C PRO A 39 -13.25 9.86 25.11
N LEU A 40 -13.85 9.49 26.25
CA LEU A 40 -15.15 10.00 26.70
C LEU A 40 -15.17 11.53 26.89
N PRO A 41 -14.19 12.17 27.57
CA PRO A 41 -14.14 13.63 27.69
C PRO A 41 -14.02 14.35 26.34
N LEU A 42 -13.37 13.72 25.35
CA LEU A 42 -13.21 14.30 24.01
C LEU A 42 -14.52 14.21 23.21
N ILE A 43 -15.26 13.11 23.34
CA ILE A 43 -16.61 12.98 22.73
C ILE A 43 -17.54 14.06 23.29
N GLN A 44 -17.52 14.30 24.60
CA GLN A 44 -18.32 15.35 25.25
C GLN A 44 -17.98 16.77 24.79
N GLN A 45 -16.77 17.02 24.29
CA GLN A 45 -16.38 18.32 23.74
C GLN A 45 -16.85 18.50 22.29
N ILE A 46 -17.09 17.41 21.56
CA ILE A 46 -17.48 17.42 20.14
C ILE A 46 -18.99 17.55 19.99
N PHE A 47 -19.75 16.88 20.87
CA PHE A 47 -21.22 16.85 20.83
C PHE A 47 -21.83 17.77 21.91
N PRO A 48 -23.12 18.19 21.77
CA PRO A 48 -23.79 19.02 22.75
C PRO A 48 -23.80 18.39 24.16
N GLU A 49 -23.76 19.20 25.22
CA GLU A 49 -23.77 18.71 26.61
C GLU A 49 -25.04 17.91 26.97
N THR A 50 -26.13 18.08 26.22
CA THR A 50 -27.39 17.33 26.40
C THR A 50 -27.35 15.92 25.82
N ALA A 51 -26.31 15.58 25.06
CA ALA A 51 -26.22 14.30 24.37
C ALA A 51 -25.88 13.14 25.32
N THR A 52 -26.60 12.03 25.16
CA THR A 52 -26.35 10.77 25.86
C THR A 52 -25.44 9.87 25.02
N ILE A 53 -24.37 9.38 25.63
CA ILE A 53 -23.40 8.49 24.98
C ILE A 53 -23.71 7.04 25.36
N LYS A 54 -24.12 6.21 24.40
CA LYS A 54 -24.25 4.76 24.61
C LYS A 54 -22.90 4.08 24.46
N GLY A 55 -22.61 3.11 25.33
CA GLY A 55 -21.36 2.35 25.33
C GLY A 55 -21.14 1.54 24.06
N LYS A 56 -19.88 1.15 23.81
CA LYS A 56 -19.50 0.35 22.63
C LYS A 56 -20.25 -0.98 22.60
N SER A 57 -20.93 -1.28 21.48
CA SER A 57 -21.59 -2.56 21.27
C SER A 57 -21.59 -2.96 19.79
N GLY A 58 -21.74 -4.26 19.50
CA GLY A 58 -21.80 -4.80 18.14
C GLY A 58 -20.47 -5.33 17.58
N GLU A 59 -20.51 -5.80 16.33
CA GLU A 59 -19.35 -6.38 15.61
C GLU A 59 -18.31 -5.31 15.23
N VAL A 60 -18.75 -4.08 14.98
CA VAL A 60 -17.89 -2.91 14.79
C VAL A 60 -18.02 -2.02 16.02
N PRO A 61 -17.04 -1.99 16.95
CA PRO A 61 -17.18 -1.24 18.19
C PRO A 61 -17.24 0.28 17.94
N HIS A 62 -18.36 0.90 18.33
CA HIS A 62 -18.59 2.34 18.20
C HIS A 62 -19.51 2.85 19.31
N TRP A 63 -19.41 4.13 19.65
CA TRP A 63 -20.36 4.84 20.49
C TRP A 63 -21.49 5.43 19.65
N VAL A 64 -22.72 5.32 20.14
CA VAL A 64 -23.89 5.99 19.56
C VAL A 64 -24.19 7.22 20.41
N ILE A 65 -24.33 8.37 19.77
CA ILE A 65 -24.60 9.65 20.43
C ILE A 65 -26.03 10.08 20.09
N GLU A 66 -26.85 10.24 21.12
CA GLU A 66 -28.27 10.61 21.01
C GLU A 66 -28.53 11.94 21.73
N ASP A 67 -29.32 12.83 21.12
CA ASP A 67 -29.85 14.03 21.77
C ASP A 67 -31.39 13.98 21.72
N ASN A 68 -32.04 14.11 22.88
CA ASN A 68 -33.51 14.03 23.01
C ASN A 68 -34.17 12.79 22.36
N GLY A 69 -33.44 11.68 22.23
CA GLY A 69 -33.93 10.43 21.64
C GLY A 69 -33.73 10.29 20.13
N GLU A 70 -33.12 11.28 19.46
CA GLU A 70 -32.67 11.17 18.06
C GLU A 70 -31.15 10.92 18.01
N ILE A 71 -30.71 10.05 17.11
CA ILE A 71 -29.27 9.81 16.89
C ILE A 71 -28.70 10.99 16.11
N ILE A 72 -27.75 11.69 16.74
CA ILE A 72 -27.09 12.87 16.13
C ILE A 72 -25.71 12.53 15.54
N GLY A 73 -25.14 11.38 15.91
CA GLY A 73 -23.87 10.93 15.34
C GLY A 73 -23.29 9.71 16.03
N TYR A 74 -22.09 9.34 15.58
CA TYR A 74 -21.35 8.18 16.03
C TYR A 74 -19.89 8.56 16.29
N ALA A 75 -19.25 7.88 17.24
CA ALA A 75 -17.82 8.00 17.46
C ALA A 75 -17.18 6.61 17.55
N PHE A 76 -15.90 6.49 17.19
CA PHE A 76 -15.18 5.22 17.30
C PHE A 76 -13.67 5.44 17.43
N GLU A 77 -12.99 4.41 17.93
CA GLU A 77 -11.52 4.36 17.93
C GLU A 77 -11.04 3.57 16.72
N THR A 78 -10.03 4.09 16.01
CA THR A 78 -9.47 3.40 14.85
C THR A 78 -8.91 2.03 15.21
N ASN A 79 -8.30 1.90 16.39
CA ASN A 79 -7.71 0.64 16.86
C ASN A 79 -8.75 -0.44 17.21
N ASP A 80 -10.01 -0.08 17.44
CA ASP A 80 -11.05 -1.07 17.69
C ASP A 80 -11.58 -1.70 16.40
N ILE A 81 -11.50 -0.97 15.28
CA ILE A 81 -12.07 -1.39 14.00
C ILE A 81 -11.00 -1.97 13.07
N ASN A 82 -9.87 -1.27 12.92
CA ASN A 82 -8.74 -1.67 12.10
C ASN A 82 -7.42 -1.23 12.76
N LYS A 83 -6.73 -2.15 13.42
CA LYS A 83 -5.37 -1.92 13.95
C LYS A 83 -4.38 -1.95 12.79
N ILE A 84 -3.98 -0.77 12.31
CA ILE A 84 -2.97 -0.64 11.27
C ILE A 84 -1.69 -0.13 11.93
N PRO A 85 -0.60 -0.91 11.93
CA PRO A 85 0.66 -0.48 12.52
C PRO A 85 1.25 0.70 11.72
N ALA A 86 1.84 1.66 12.42
CA ALA A 86 2.51 2.82 11.83
C ALA A 86 4.04 2.62 11.80
N TYR A 87 4.83 3.68 11.59
CA TYR A 87 6.29 3.57 11.37
C TYR A 87 7.03 2.88 12.53
N SER A 88 6.51 3.06 13.76
CA SER A 88 7.00 2.44 14.98
C SER A 88 6.79 0.93 15.09
N GLY A 89 5.92 0.35 14.24
CA GLY A 89 5.38 -0.99 14.42
C GLY A 89 4.15 -1.05 15.32
N GLU A 90 3.87 -0.02 16.10
CA GLU A 90 2.65 0.13 16.90
C GLU A 90 1.60 0.97 16.15
N PRO A 91 0.29 0.70 16.33
CA PRO A 91 -0.77 1.47 15.70
C PRO A 91 -0.97 2.83 16.39
N VAL A 92 -1.36 3.85 15.62
CA VAL A 92 -1.76 5.16 16.16
C VAL A 92 -3.25 5.14 16.48
N ASN A 93 -3.60 5.34 17.76
CA ASN A 93 -4.98 5.34 18.19
C ASN A 93 -5.62 6.72 18.01
N MET A 94 -6.73 6.78 17.28
CA MET A 94 -7.44 8.03 17.00
C MET A 94 -8.93 7.86 17.28
N LEU A 95 -9.50 8.87 17.91
CA LEU A 95 -10.95 9.05 18.05
C LEU A 95 -11.46 9.75 16.80
N VAL A 96 -12.43 9.14 16.12
CA VAL A 96 -13.11 9.73 14.97
C VAL A 96 -14.59 9.88 15.32
N ALA A 97 -15.13 11.09 15.14
CA ALA A 97 -16.55 11.39 15.30
C ALA A 97 -17.17 11.77 13.95
N ILE A 98 -18.31 11.17 13.63
CA ILE A 98 -19.08 11.39 12.39
C ILE A 98 -20.54 11.71 12.72
N ASP A 99 -21.20 12.47 11.85
CA ASP A 99 -22.65 12.69 11.93
C ASP A 99 -23.45 11.53 11.31
N LYS A 100 -24.78 11.65 11.30
CA LYS A 100 -25.70 10.65 10.73
C LYS A 100 -25.60 10.49 9.21
N ASP A 101 -25.07 11.49 8.51
CA ASP A 101 -24.94 11.53 7.06
C ASP A 101 -23.54 11.08 6.59
N GLY A 102 -22.66 10.75 7.53
CA GLY A 102 -21.30 10.30 7.28
C GLY A 102 -20.31 11.44 7.02
N ASN A 103 -20.55 12.65 7.54
CA ASN A 103 -19.57 13.73 7.56
C ASN A 103 -18.71 13.66 8.82
N TYR A 104 -17.42 13.92 8.68
CA TYR A 104 -16.47 13.98 9.79
C TYR A 104 -16.68 15.25 10.62
N LEU A 105 -17.03 15.08 11.89
CA LEU A 105 -17.18 16.19 12.84
C LEU A 105 -15.82 16.59 13.42
N ALA A 106 -15.08 15.62 13.93
CA ALA A 106 -13.75 15.83 14.50
C ALA A 106 -12.95 14.52 14.52
N THR A 107 -11.63 14.64 14.39
CA THR A 107 -10.70 13.54 14.63
C THR A 107 -9.65 13.99 15.63
N LYS A 108 -9.33 13.16 16.64
CA LYS A 108 -8.35 13.47 17.68
C LYS A 108 -7.41 12.29 17.91
N VAL A 109 -6.12 12.57 18.06
CA VAL A 109 -5.11 11.56 18.41
C VAL A 109 -5.20 11.27 19.91
N LEU A 110 -5.49 10.01 20.26
CA LEU A 110 -5.59 9.53 21.64
C LEU A 110 -4.24 9.08 22.18
N GLU A 111 -3.49 8.35 21.36
CA GLU A 111 -2.22 7.74 21.75
C GLU A 111 -1.37 7.47 20.49
N HIS A 112 -0.06 7.67 20.60
CA HIS A 112 0.89 7.30 19.55
C HIS A 112 2.26 6.94 20.13
N HIS A 113 2.95 6.02 19.45
CA HIS A 113 4.31 5.58 19.79
C HIS A 113 5.33 5.96 18.72
N GLU A 114 4.99 6.95 17.88
CA GLU A 114 5.79 7.32 16.70
C GLU A 114 7.14 7.97 17.08
N PRO A 115 8.29 7.29 16.81
CA PRO A 115 9.63 7.73 17.20
C PRO A 115 9.99 9.05 16.56
N ILE A 116 9.48 9.31 15.35
CA ILE A 116 9.80 10.51 14.60
C ILE A 116 9.23 11.76 15.30
N ILE A 117 8.02 11.65 15.84
CA ILE A 117 7.30 12.70 16.57
C ILE A 117 7.92 12.89 17.97
N LEU A 118 8.11 11.79 18.70
CA LEU A 118 8.70 11.80 20.04
C LEU A 118 10.13 12.37 20.06
N ALA A 119 10.86 12.23 18.95
CA ALA A 119 12.23 12.72 18.83
C ALA A 119 12.39 13.85 17.80
N GLY A 120 11.42 14.77 17.65
CA GLY A 120 11.72 16.08 17.03
C GLY A 120 10.64 16.80 16.24
N ILE A 121 9.49 16.19 15.94
CA ILE A 121 8.36 16.92 15.34
C ILE A 121 7.33 17.23 16.44
N PRO A 122 6.89 18.49 16.62
CA PRO A 122 5.90 18.82 17.64
C PRO A 122 4.60 18.03 17.48
N GLU A 123 4.07 17.47 18.58
CA GLU A 123 2.77 16.74 18.59
C GLU A 123 1.63 17.61 18.06
N SER A 124 1.70 18.94 18.22
CA SER A 124 0.75 19.89 17.64
C SER A 124 0.60 19.77 16.12
N LYS A 125 1.63 19.31 15.38
CA LYS A 125 1.50 19.08 13.94
C LYS A 125 0.70 17.82 13.60
N LEU A 126 0.70 16.79 14.46
CA LEU A 126 -0.21 15.64 14.32
C LEU A 126 -1.66 16.08 14.55
N HIS A 127 -1.89 16.91 15.57
CA HIS A 127 -3.21 17.49 15.81
C HIS A 127 -3.69 18.32 14.61
N SER A 128 -2.81 19.17 14.07
CA SER A 128 -3.11 19.96 12.86
C SER A 128 -3.39 19.08 11.63
N PHE A 129 -2.81 17.89 11.54
CA PHE A 129 -3.10 16.94 10.48
C PHE A 129 -4.51 16.35 10.61
N VAL A 130 -4.88 15.83 11.78
CA VAL A 130 -6.21 15.22 11.99
C VAL A 130 -7.36 16.24 12.00
N ASP A 131 -7.07 17.51 12.31
CA ASP A 131 -8.07 18.58 12.25
C ASP A 131 -8.54 18.87 10.82
N GLN A 132 -7.76 18.50 9.78
CA GLN A 132 -8.14 18.68 8.36
C GLN A 132 -9.34 17.83 7.92
N TYR A 133 -9.71 16.79 8.68
CA TYR A 133 -10.86 15.93 8.35
C TYR A 133 -12.20 16.61 8.66
N SER A 134 -12.23 17.59 9.57
CA SER A 134 -13.47 18.25 9.97
C SER A 134 -14.14 18.91 8.77
N GLY A 135 -15.39 18.55 8.50
CA GLY A 135 -16.17 19.05 7.37
C GLY A 135 -16.01 18.26 6.06
N LEU A 136 -15.21 17.20 6.02
CA LEU A 136 -15.13 16.26 4.89
C LEU A 136 -16.16 15.13 5.04
N LYS A 137 -16.43 14.40 3.96
CA LYS A 137 -17.36 13.25 3.95
C LYS A 137 -16.62 11.92 3.83
N VAL A 138 -17.16 10.86 4.44
CA VAL A 138 -16.56 9.51 4.37
C VAL A 138 -16.50 8.95 2.93
N THR A 139 -17.41 9.39 2.05
CA THR A 139 -17.41 9.08 0.61
C THR A 139 -16.37 9.85 -0.20
N ASP A 140 -15.74 10.87 0.38
CA ASP A 140 -14.75 11.67 -0.33
C ASP A 140 -13.47 10.85 -0.55
N ARG A 141 -12.84 11.02 -1.72
CA ARG A 141 -11.56 10.40 -2.01
C ARG A 141 -10.44 11.25 -1.40
N LEU A 142 -10.06 10.91 -0.16
CA LEU A 142 -9.03 11.62 0.61
C LEU A 142 -7.63 11.07 0.34
N LYS A 143 -6.68 11.97 0.05
CA LYS A 143 -5.30 11.61 -0.25
C LYS A 143 -4.33 12.49 0.51
N VAL A 144 -3.29 11.91 1.12
CA VAL A 144 -2.22 12.67 1.80
C VAL A 144 -1.11 13.00 0.81
N GLY A 145 -0.87 14.30 0.57
CA GLY A 145 0.17 14.78 -0.37
C GLY A 145 -0.14 14.56 -1.87
N GLY A 146 0.83 14.91 -2.72
CA GLY A 146 0.74 14.80 -4.18
C GLY A 146 0.21 16.05 -4.91
N ASN A 147 0.20 16.03 -6.25
CA ASN A 147 -0.33 17.12 -7.08
C ASN A 147 -1.86 17.08 -7.12
N GLN A 148 -2.50 18.26 -7.10
CA GLN A 148 -3.95 18.39 -7.20
C GLN A 148 -4.48 17.70 -8.46
N SER A 149 -5.38 16.74 -8.28
CA SER A 149 -6.14 16.08 -9.34
C SER A 149 -7.62 16.43 -9.19
N GLU A 150 -8.35 16.57 -10.30
CA GLU A 150 -9.74 17.10 -10.32
C GLU A 150 -10.78 16.26 -9.55
N ASN A 151 -10.40 15.11 -8.99
CA ASN A 151 -11.33 14.14 -8.37
C ASN A 151 -10.88 13.58 -7.01
N MET A 152 -9.93 14.23 -6.33
CA MET A 152 -9.46 13.84 -4.99
C MET A 152 -9.22 15.06 -4.10
N ILE A 153 -9.58 14.96 -2.82
CA ILE A 153 -9.28 15.98 -1.81
C ILE A 153 -7.91 15.67 -1.21
N HIS A 154 -7.00 16.63 -1.34
CA HIS A 154 -5.63 16.49 -0.84
C HIS A 154 -5.51 17.06 0.58
N LEU A 155 -4.99 16.23 1.49
CA LEU A 155 -4.61 16.58 2.85
C LEU A 155 -3.11 16.88 2.90
N ASP A 156 -2.74 17.90 3.68
CA ASP A 156 -1.36 18.28 3.88
C ASP A 156 -0.61 17.18 4.64
N GLY A 157 0.47 16.67 4.04
CA GLY A 157 1.33 15.68 4.69
C GLY A 157 2.30 16.28 5.70
N LEU A 158 2.84 15.44 6.59
CA LEU A 158 3.88 15.84 7.53
C LEU A 158 5.27 15.53 6.96
N SER A 159 6.11 16.56 6.78
CA SER A 159 7.50 16.40 6.34
C SER A 159 8.29 15.57 7.36
N GLY A 160 8.91 14.49 6.89
CA GLY A 160 9.68 13.58 7.75
C GLY A 160 8.85 12.50 8.46
N ALA A 161 7.51 12.60 8.48
CA ALA A 161 6.61 11.55 9.00
C ALA A 161 5.49 11.22 8.02
N THR A 162 5.81 11.22 6.72
CA THR A 162 4.82 11.01 5.65
C THR A 162 4.17 9.63 5.73
N VAL A 163 4.94 8.59 6.06
CA VAL A 163 4.40 7.22 6.26
C VAL A 163 3.38 7.20 7.41
N THR A 164 3.70 7.82 8.54
CA THR A 164 2.81 7.92 9.71
C THR A 164 1.48 8.56 9.34
N VAL A 165 1.48 9.74 8.69
CA VAL A 165 0.22 10.42 8.34
C VAL A 165 -0.56 9.72 7.24
N MET A 166 0.12 9.01 6.32
CA MET A 166 -0.55 8.15 5.33
C MET A 166 -1.26 6.97 6.01
N VAL A 167 -0.59 6.30 6.95
CA VAL A 167 -1.20 5.21 7.73
C VAL A 167 -2.37 5.73 8.56
N MET A 168 -2.25 6.90 9.19
CA MET A 168 -3.34 7.54 9.92
C MET A 168 -4.54 7.81 8.99
N ASN A 169 -4.33 8.35 7.79
CA ASN A 169 -5.40 8.55 6.82
C ASN A 169 -6.11 7.26 6.44
N VAL A 170 -5.34 6.20 6.18
CA VAL A 170 -5.91 4.89 5.86
C VAL A 170 -6.69 4.31 7.04
N ALA A 171 -6.17 4.45 8.26
CA ALA A 171 -6.85 3.99 9.47
C ALA A 171 -8.16 4.74 9.71
N ILE A 172 -8.20 6.07 9.51
CA ILE A 172 -9.42 6.88 9.62
C ILE A 172 -10.42 6.49 8.53
N THR A 173 -10.01 6.53 7.26
CA THR A 173 -10.90 6.31 6.10
C THR A 173 -11.45 4.89 6.04
N ARG A 174 -10.61 3.85 6.24
CA ARG A 174 -11.07 2.45 6.24
C ARG A 174 -11.99 2.15 7.42
N SER A 175 -11.67 2.65 8.61
CA SER A 175 -12.50 2.42 9.79
C SER A 175 -13.84 3.15 9.68
N ALA A 176 -13.84 4.40 9.20
CA ALA A 176 -15.05 5.16 8.93
C ALA A 176 -15.91 4.50 7.85
N THR A 177 -15.30 4.04 6.75
CA THR A 177 -16.01 3.33 5.66
C THR A 177 -16.62 2.03 6.15
N LYS A 178 -15.88 1.25 6.96
CA LYS A 178 -16.37 -0.01 7.54
C LYS A 178 -17.55 0.25 8.48
N LEU A 179 -17.47 1.27 9.34
CA LEU A 179 -18.55 1.65 10.24
C LEU A 179 -19.78 2.16 9.48
N THR A 180 -19.61 3.11 8.56
CA THR A 180 -20.73 3.69 7.80
C THR A 180 -21.43 2.67 6.90
N ARG A 181 -20.70 1.70 6.32
CA ARG A 181 -21.31 0.55 5.63
C ARG A 181 -22.08 -0.35 6.58
N HIS A 182 -21.53 -0.65 7.76
CA HIS A 182 -22.21 -1.44 8.78
C HIS A 182 -23.50 -0.76 9.27
N LEU A 183 -23.50 0.56 9.38
CA LEU A 183 -24.65 1.38 9.76
C LEU A 183 -25.64 1.64 8.60
N GLY A 184 -25.33 1.22 7.37
CA GLY A 184 -26.17 1.46 6.20
C GLY A 184 -26.18 2.91 5.70
N ILE A 185 -25.23 3.75 6.14
CA ILE A 185 -25.10 5.17 5.74
C ILE A 185 -24.53 5.29 4.31
N ILE A 186 -23.69 4.35 3.89
CA ILE A 186 -23.10 4.30 2.54
C ILE A 186 -23.38 2.92 1.92
N SER A 187 -23.86 2.89 0.67
CA SER A 187 -24.03 1.66 -0.10
C SER A 187 -22.69 1.02 -0.45
N ALA A 188 -22.61 -0.31 -0.48
CA ALA A 188 -21.41 -1.03 -0.89
C ALA A 188 -21.16 -0.79 -2.40
N SER A 189 -20.49 0.32 -2.76
CA SER A 189 -20.15 0.65 -4.14
C SER A 189 -18.99 -0.22 -4.65
N SER A 190 -19.30 -1.48 -4.92
CA SER A 190 -18.47 -2.41 -5.68
C SER A 190 -19.36 -3.31 -6.55
N GLN A 191 -20.53 -2.81 -6.97
CA GLN A 191 -21.37 -3.50 -7.92
C GLN A 191 -20.89 -3.17 -9.32
N VAL A 192 -20.64 -4.23 -10.08
CA VAL A 192 -20.40 -4.21 -11.52
C VAL A 192 -21.56 -3.45 -12.19
N ILE A 193 -21.27 -2.35 -12.88
CA ILE A 193 -22.31 -1.57 -13.57
C ILE A 193 -22.59 -2.29 -14.89
N VAL A 194 -23.77 -2.92 -15.00
CA VAL A 194 -24.27 -3.50 -16.24
C VAL A 194 -25.12 -2.44 -16.95
N PRO A 195 -24.62 -1.82 -18.03
CA PRO A 195 -25.39 -0.80 -18.76
C PRO A 195 -26.65 -1.40 -19.42
N MET A 196 -27.66 -0.56 -19.65
CA MET A 196 -28.92 -0.95 -20.28
C MET A 196 -28.68 -1.50 -21.69
N ALA A 197 -29.15 -2.72 -21.98
CA ALA A 197 -29.05 -3.30 -23.31
C ALA A 197 -30.10 -2.72 -24.26
N THR A 198 -29.77 -2.69 -25.56
CA THR A 198 -30.67 -2.17 -26.60
C THR A 198 -31.28 -3.33 -27.39
N ILE A 199 -32.59 -3.31 -27.62
CA ILE A 199 -33.27 -4.30 -28.47
C ILE A 199 -33.00 -3.96 -29.93
N LEU A 200 -32.61 -4.95 -30.73
CA LEU A 200 -32.35 -4.78 -32.16
C LEU A 200 -33.67 -4.84 -32.95
N ASP A 201 -33.96 -3.83 -33.76
CA ASP A 201 -35.22 -3.70 -34.50
C ASP A 201 -35.29 -4.61 -35.77
N ASP A 202 -34.15 -4.84 -36.41
CA ASP A 202 -34.05 -5.49 -37.74
C ASP A 202 -33.71 -7.00 -37.68
N VAL A 203 -34.25 -7.70 -36.68
CA VAL A 203 -33.92 -9.12 -36.39
C VAL A 203 -35.07 -10.10 -36.65
N TYR A 204 -36.12 -9.66 -37.34
CA TYR A 204 -37.29 -10.49 -37.60
C TYR A 204 -37.04 -11.58 -38.64
N GLN A 205 -37.39 -12.82 -38.29
CA GLN A 205 -37.44 -13.98 -39.16
C GLN A 205 -38.74 -14.75 -38.91
N GLN A 206 -39.44 -15.16 -39.97
CA GLN A 206 -40.64 -15.97 -39.82
C GLN A 206 -40.28 -17.35 -39.24
N SER A 207 -40.91 -17.71 -38.12
CA SER A 207 -40.63 -18.95 -37.36
C SER A 207 -41.91 -19.59 -36.87
N ASP A 208 -41.89 -20.90 -36.64
CA ASP A 208 -42.99 -21.64 -36.03
C ASP A 208 -42.83 -21.76 -34.51
N TRP A 209 -43.89 -22.22 -33.84
CA TRP A 209 -43.91 -22.37 -32.38
C TRP A 209 -42.80 -23.29 -31.86
N GLN A 210 -42.55 -24.40 -32.54
CA GLN A 210 -41.55 -25.38 -32.12
C GLN A 210 -40.14 -24.80 -32.19
N THR A 211 -39.85 -23.97 -33.19
CA THR A 211 -38.57 -23.29 -33.35
C THR A 211 -38.32 -22.29 -32.23
N LEU A 212 -39.29 -21.43 -31.91
CA LEU A 212 -39.14 -20.41 -30.86
C LEU A 212 -39.09 -21.00 -29.44
N VAL A 213 -39.73 -22.14 -29.20
CA VAL A 213 -39.57 -22.87 -27.94
C VAL A 213 -38.22 -23.60 -27.90
N GLY A 214 -37.76 -24.12 -29.04
CA GLY A 214 -36.51 -24.87 -29.18
C GLY A 214 -35.24 -24.02 -29.03
N ASP A 215 -35.23 -22.80 -29.58
CA ASP A 215 -34.11 -21.85 -29.46
C ASP A 215 -34.10 -21.12 -28.11
N GLY A 216 -35.21 -21.16 -27.37
CA GLY A 216 -35.36 -20.54 -26.07
C GLY A 216 -35.94 -19.12 -26.07
N SER A 217 -36.36 -18.62 -27.23
CA SER A 217 -37.09 -17.35 -27.36
C SER A 217 -38.41 -17.38 -26.57
N ILE A 218 -39.03 -18.55 -26.47
CA ILE A 218 -40.18 -18.84 -25.60
C ILE A 218 -39.75 -19.91 -24.60
N ARG A 219 -39.92 -19.63 -23.31
CA ARG A 219 -39.64 -20.59 -22.23
C ARG A 219 -40.94 -21.08 -21.60
N SER A 220 -40.88 -22.21 -20.91
CA SER A 220 -42.05 -22.80 -20.26
C SER A 220 -41.74 -23.22 -18.83
N LEU A 221 -42.62 -22.85 -17.91
CA LEU A 221 -42.68 -23.37 -16.55
C LEU A 221 -43.78 -24.44 -16.49
N TYR A 222 -43.39 -25.70 -16.38
CA TYR A 222 -44.31 -26.83 -16.23
C TYR A 222 -44.23 -27.39 -14.81
N LEU A 223 -45.38 -27.53 -14.16
CA LEU A 223 -45.50 -28.14 -12.84
C LEU A 223 -46.55 -29.25 -12.89
N ASP A 224 -46.17 -30.43 -12.40
CA ASP A 224 -47.11 -31.51 -12.09
C ASP A 224 -47.59 -31.42 -10.64
N ARG A 225 -48.65 -32.15 -10.31
CA ARG A 225 -49.21 -32.12 -8.94
C ARG A 225 -48.23 -32.67 -7.90
N ALA A 226 -47.41 -33.66 -8.27
CA ALA A 226 -46.37 -34.22 -7.40
C ALA A 226 -45.34 -33.17 -6.94
N THR A 227 -44.89 -32.32 -7.86
CA THR A 227 -43.91 -31.25 -7.58
C THR A 227 -44.49 -30.22 -6.63
N VAL A 228 -45.77 -29.86 -6.83
CA VAL A 228 -46.47 -28.93 -5.93
C VAL A 228 -46.66 -29.53 -4.55
N ASP A 229 -47.17 -30.76 -4.43
CA ASP A 229 -47.35 -31.45 -3.14
C ASP A 229 -46.05 -31.53 -2.35
N LYS A 230 -44.95 -31.90 -3.02
CA LYS A 230 -43.62 -31.97 -2.41
C LYS A 230 -43.15 -30.63 -1.86
N ALA A 231 -43.50 -29.53 -2.51
CA ALA A 231 -43.10 -28.19 -2.09
C ALA A 231 -43.86 -27.70 -0.84
N PHE A 232 -44.97 -28.36 -0.48
CA PHE A 232 -45.74 -28.11 0.75
C PHE A 232 -45.50 -29.16 1.85
N ALA A 233 -44.67 -30.18 1.61
CA ALA A 233 -44.37 -31.21 2.59
C ALA A 233 -43.67 -30.62 3.83
N GLY A 234 -44.15 -30.97 5.03
CA GLY A 234 -43.66 -30.43 6.30
C GLY A 234 -44.18 -29.04 6.66
N THR A 235 -45.13 -28.49 5.89
CA THR A 235 -45.81 -27.23 6.20
C THR A 235 -47.21 -27.48 6.77
N GLU A 236 -47.81 -26.47 7.39
CA GLU A 236 -49.19 -26.56 7.90
C GLU A 236 -50.24 -26.83 6.80
N ALA A 237 -49.88 -26.60 5.52
CA ALA A 237 -50.75 -26.78 4.36
C ALA A 237 -50.47 -28.08 3.57
N GLU A 238 -49.71 -29.02 4.13
CA GLU A 238 -49.27 -30.25 3.44
C GLU A 238 -50.45 -31.06 2.87
N HIS A 239 -51.50 -31.27 3.66
CA HIS A 239 -52.66 -32.10 3.28
C HIS A 239 -53.80 -31.34 2.60
N ILE A 240 -53.61 -30.07 2.25
CA ILE A 240 -54.62 -29.24 1.59
C ILE A 240 -54.45 -29.35 0.08
N ASP A 241 -55.51 -29.74 -0.63
CA ASP A 241 -55.49 -29.99 -2.08
C ASP A 241 -54.44 -31.02 -2.55
N GLU A 242 -53.97 -31.88 -1.64
CA GLU A 242 -52.99 -32.94 -1.90
C GLU A 242 -53.54 -33.91 -2.96
N ALA A 243 -52.74 -34.23 -3.98
CA ALA A 243 -53.17 -35.10 -5.06
C ALA A 243 -53.15 -36.58 -4.63
N SER A 244 -54.17 -37.34 -5.07
CA SER A 244 -54.15 -38.80 -4.90
C SER A 244 -52.99 -39.42 -5.68
N ALA A 245 -52.58 -40.65 -5.31
CA ALA A 245 -51.46 -41.33 -5.97
C ALA A 245 -51.62 -41.43 -7.51
N GLU A 246 -52.86 -41.53 -8.00
CA GLU A 246 -53.19 -41.58 -9.42
C GLU A 246 -53.10 -40.20 -10.11
N GLN A 247 -53.31 -39.12 -9.37
CA GLN A 247 -53.33 -37.74 -9.86
C GLN A 247 -51.97 -37.04 -9.80
N LYS A 248 -50.98 -37.63 -9.12
CA LYS A 248 -49.66 -37.00 -8.92
C LYS A 248 -48.93 -36.69 -10.24
N GLY A 249 -49.17 -37.47 -11.29
CA GLY A 249 -48.61 -37.24 -12.62
C GLY A 249 -49.39 -36.24 -13.48
N ASP A 250 -50.56 -35.77 -13.03
CA ASP A 250 -51.37 -34.83 -13.80
C ASP A 250 -50.71 -33.44 -13.84
N MET A 251 -50.90 -32.74 -14.96
CA MET A 251 -50.46 -31.35 -15.10
C MET A 251 -51.21 -30.47 -14.09
N PHE A 252 -50.45 -29.78 -13.24
CA PHE A 252 -51.00 -28.74 -12.37
C PHE A 252 -51.08 -27.41 -13.12
N THR A 253 -49.98 -26.99 -13.73
CA THR A 253 -49.93 -25.80 -14.59
C THR A 253 -48.80 -25.86 -15.60
N GLN A 254 -49.01 -25.22 -16.74
CA GLN A 254 -47.99 -24.96 -17.73
C GLN A 254 -48.13 -23.52 -18.20
N ILE A 255 -47.09 -22.72 -17.99
CA ILE A 255 -47.03 -21.32 -18.37
C ILE A 255 -45.87 -21.14 -19.34
N PHE A 256 -46.18 -20.72 -20.56
CA PHE A 256 -45.18 -20.24 -21.51
C PHE A 256 -45.00 -18.74 -21.34
N PHE A 257 -43.76 -18.28 -21.38
CA PHE A 257 -43.42 -16.88 -21.18
C PHE A 257 -42.31 -16.44 -22.12
N ALA A 258 -42.42 -15.20 -22.60
CA ALA A 258 -41.44 -14.60 -23.48
C ALA A 258 -41.48 -13.07 -23.40
N GLN A 259 -40.39 -12.42 -23.82
CA GLN A 259 -40.37 -10.98 -23.99
C GLN A 259 -41.01 -10.61 -25.34
N ALA A 260 -42.21 -10.02 -25.28
CA ALA A 260 -43.06 -9.75 -26.44
C ALA A 260 -42.61 -8.54 -27.27
N ASN A 261 -41.88 -7.58 -26.69
CA ASN A 261 -41.38 -6.43 -27.44
C ASN A 261 -40.12 -6.74 -28.27
N LEU A 262 -39.54 -7.94 -28.17
CA LEU A 262 -38.50 -8.40 -29.12
C LEU A 262 -39.14 -8.62 -30.51
N PRO A 263 -38.64 -7.99 -31.59
CA PRO A 263 -39.30 -8.04 -32.91
C PRO A 263 -39.52 -9.46 -33.43
N ASN A 264 -38.54 -10.36 -33.25
CA ASN A 264 -38.66 -11.73 -33.70
C ASN A 264 -39.74 -12.52 -32.95
N VAL A 265 -39.89 -12.29 -31.64
CA VAL A 265 -40.86 -12.98 -30.80
C VAL A 265 -42.25 -12.39 -30.98
N GLY A 266 -42.35 -11.06 -30.83
CA GLY A 266 -43.61 -10.32 -30.87
C GLY A 266 -44.34 -10.44 -32.20
N LYS A 267 -43.64 -10.26 -33.33
CA LYS A 267 -44.27 -10.34 -34.66
C LYS A 267 -44.73 -11.76 -35.01
N ASN A 268 -43.98 -12.79 -34.62
CA ASN A 268 -44.41 -14.18 -34.86
C ASN A 268 -45.60 -14.56 -33.97
N LEU A 269 -45.63 -14.14 -32.71
CA LEU A 269 -46.71 -14.48 -31.77
C LEU A 269 -47.99 -13.66 -32.01
N LEU A 270 -47.87 -12.34 -32.11
CA LEU A 270 -49.00 -11.41 -32.15
C LEU A 270 -49.40 -11.04 -33.58
N GLY A 271 -48.56 -11.30 -34.59
CA GLY A 271 -48.73 -10.74 -35.92
C GLY A 271 -48.26 -9.29 -36.02
N GLU A 272 -48.07 -8.80 -37.25
CA GLU A 272 -47.49 -7.47 -37.47
C GLU A 272 -48.37 -6.33 -36.96
N SER A 273 -49.68 -6.41 -37.14
CA SER A 273 -50.63 -5.37 -36.76
C SER A 273 -50.66 -5.17 -35.24
N GLU A 274 -50.88 -6.23 -34.47
CA GLU A 274 -50.89 -6.20 -33.00
C GLU A 274 -49.51 -5.87 -32.43
N TYR A 275 -48.42 -6.35 -33.04
CA TYR A 275 -47.07 -5.96 -32.62
C TYR A 275 -46.84 -4.45 -32.80
N THR A 276 -47.27 -3.88 -33.93
CA THR A 276 -47.17 -2.43 -34.18
C THR A 276 -47.99 -1.64 -33.16
N TRP A 277 -49.19 -2.13 -32.82
CA TRP A 277 -50.01 -1.53 -31.76
C TRP A 277 -49.33 -1.59 -30.39
N LEU A 278 -48.74 -2.74 -30.03
CA LEU A 278 -47.99 -2.91 -28.78
C LEU A 278 -46.85 -1.90 -28.69
N MET A 279 -46.01 -1.83 -29.72
CA MET A 279 -44.88 -0.90 -29.76
C MET A 279 -45.33 0.57 -29.72
N SER A 280 -46.50 0.90 -30.27
CA SER A 280 -47.07 2.26 -30.18
C SER A 280 -47.60 2.62 -28.78
N THR A 281 -47.89 1.62 -27.94
CA THR A 281 -48.43 1.79 -26.59
C THR A 281 -47.31 1.89 -25.55
N LEU A 282 -46.17 1.24 -25.79
CA LEU A 282 -45.00 1.25 -24.91
C LEU A 282 -44.30 2.61 -24.94
N LYS A 283 -43.98 3.14 -23.77
CA LYS A 283 -43.07 4.29 -23.64
C LYS A 283 -41.61 3.86 -23.83
N PRO A 284 -40.68 4.82 -24.06
CA PRO A 284 -39.26 4.53 -24.01
C PRO A 284 -38.90 3.82 -22.69
N SER A 285 -38.07 2.77 -22.76
CA SER A 285 -37.65 1.95 -21.60
C SER A 285 -38.75 1.13 -20.91
N GLU A 286 -39.95 1.03 -21.49
CA GLU A 286 -40.94 0.03 -21.07
C GLU A 286 -40.74 -1.27 -21.87
N HIS A 287 -40.98 -2.40 -21.21
CA HIS A 287 -40.87 -3.72 -21.82
C HIS A 287 -42.18 -4.48 -21.72
N ALA A 288 -42.41 -5.43 -22.62
CA ALA A 288 -43.63 -6.23 -22.62
C ALA A 288 -43.29 -7.71 -22.50
N ILE A 289 -43.97 -8.40 -21.60
CA ILE A 289 -43.83 -9.84 -21.35
C ILE A 289 -45.16 -10.50 -21.62
N ILE A 290 -45.16 -11.56 -22.42
CA ILE A 290 -46.35 -12.35 -22.71
C ILE A 290 -46.35 -13.61 -21.85
N LEU A 291 -47.50 -13.94 -21.25
CA LEU A 291 -47.75 -15.17 -20.51
C LEU A 291 -48.91 -15.94 -21.16
N LEU A 292 -48.69 -17.22 -21.45
CA LEU A 292 -49.66 -18.12 -22.07
C LEU A 292 -49.80 -19.36 -21.19
N GLY A 293 -50.97 -19.56 -20.58
CA GLY A 293 -51.14 -20.51 -19.48
C GLY A 293 -52.25 -21.53 -19.69
N ASN A 294 -52.02 -22.73 -19.18
CA ASN A 294 -53.00 -23.80 -19.01
C ASN A 294 -52.91 -24.38 -17.60
N GLY A 295 -54.05 -24.74 -16.99
CA GLY A 295 -54.10 -25.33 -15.65
C GLY A 295 -54.36 -24.28 -14.56
N TYR A 296 -53.55 -24.27 -13.51
CA TYR A 296 -53.64 -23.29 -12.42
C TYR A 296 -53.41 -21.86 -12.92
N SER A 297 -54.39 -20.98 -12.64
CA SER A 297 -54.39 -19.60 -13.12
C SER A 297 -53.26 -18.77 -12.49
N PHE A 298 -52.52 -18.07 -13.34
CA PHE A 298 -51.46 -17.15 -12.94
C PHE A 298 -51.99 -15.75 -12.56
N LYS A 299 -53.27 -15.45 -12.83
CA LYS A 299 -53.89 -14.15 -12.50
C LYS A 299 -54.13 -13.96 -11.01
N GLY A 300 -54.43 -15.07 -10.35
CA GLY A 300 -54.65 -15.15 -8.92
C GLY A 300 -55.96 -14.54 -8.43
N SER A 301 -56.09 -14.47 -7.10
CA SER A 301 -57.36 -14.12 -6.45
C SER A 301 -57.55 -12.63 -6.25
N GLY A 302 -56.46 -11.86 -6.32
CA GLY A 302 -56.46 -10.39 -6.24
C GLY A 302 -56.84 -9.69 -7.55
N TYR A 303 -57.11 -10.45 -8.63
CA TYR A 303 -57.46 -9.91 -9.94
C TYR A 303 -58.88 -9.33 -9.96
N VAL A 304 -58.99 -8.07 -9.54
CA VAL A 304 -60.16 -7.19 -9.64
C VAL A 304 -59.73 -5.86 -10.26
N ARG A 305 -60.68 -5.02 -10.71
CA ARG A 305 -60.34 -3.66 -11.19
C ARG A 305 -59.63 -2.88 -10.08
N GLY A 306 -58.46 -2.32 -10.38
CA GLY A 306 -57.54 -1.67 -9.44
C GLY A 306 -56.68 -2.62 -8.59
N GLY A 307 -56.73 -3.93 -8.84
CA GLY A 307 -56.03 -4.96 -8.09
C GLY A 307 -54.61 -5.25 -8.61
N ILE A 308 -53.94 -6.17 -7.91
CA ILE A 308 -52.61 -6.69 -8.27
C ILE A 308 -52.70 -8.14 -8.74
N PHE A 309 -51.73 -8.56 -9.54
CA PHE A 309 -51.48 -9.95 -9.83
C PHE A 309 -50.70 -10.56 -8.66
N ASP A 310 -51.40 -11.27 -7.77
CA ASP A 310 -50.84 -11.79 -6.50
C ASP A 310 -50.10 -13.14 -6.66
N ARG A 311 -50.07 -13.72 -7.87
CA ARG A 311 -49.46 -15.02 -8.15
C ARG A 311 -48.25 -14.98 -9.06
N ILE A 312 -47.94 -13.85 -9.68
CA ILE A 312 -46.82 -13.75 -10.61
C ILE A 312 -45.96 -12.54 -10.30
N GLN A 313 -44.66 -12.73 -10.44
CA GLN A 313 -43.67 -11.67 -10.39
C GLN A 313 -42.55 -11.96 -11.39
N ILE A 314 -41.86 -10.92 -11.84
CA ILE A 314 -40.61 -11.04 -12.59
C ILE A 314 -39.46 -10.68 -11.68
N LEU A 315 -38.46 -11.55 -11.59
CA LEU A 315 -37.25 -11.32 -10.81
C LEU A 315 -36.11 -11.01 -11.77
N GLN A 316 -35.44 -9.88 -11.56
CA GLN A 316 -34.21 -9.55 -12.27
C GLN A 316 -33.24 -8.86 -11.32
N ASN A 317 -32.03 -9.42 -11.18
CA ASN A 317 -31.07 -9.04 -10.14
C ASN A 317 -31.72 -9.12 -8.74
N ASP A 318 -31.69 -8.03 -7.97
CA ASP A 318 -32.33 -7.93 -6.64
C ASP A 318 -33.75 -7.33 -6.70
N ASN A 319 -34.30 -7.08 -7.90
CA ASN A 319 -35.62 -6.46 -8.08
C ASN A 319 -36.71 -7.51 -8.32
N ALA A 320 -37.81 -7.39 -7.58
CA ALA A 320 -39.04 -8.14 -7.79
C ALA A 320 -40.14 -7.22 -8.36
N ILE A 321 -40.55 -7.51 -9.59
CA ILE A 321 -41.51 -6.71 -10.36
C ILE A 321 -42.89 -7.37 -10.23
N SER A 322 -43.83 -6.65 -9.64
CA SER A 322 -45.23 -7.06 -9.53
C SER A 322 -46.10 -6.22 -10.46
N PHE A 323 -47.19 -6.82 -10.96
CA PHE A 323 -48.06 -6.18 -11.95
C PHE A 323 -49.40 -5.76 -11.36
N ARG A 324 -49.95 -4.66 -11.89
CA ARG A 324 -51.32 -4.20 -11.64
C ARG A 324 -52.21 -4.41 -12.86
N ASP A 325 -53.51 -4.25 -12.67
CA ASP A 325 -54.48 -4.31 -13.77
C ASP A 325 -54.22 -3.27 -14.88
N LEU A 326 -53.66 -2.10 -14.54
CA LEU A 326 -53.26 -1.07 -15.50
C LEU A 326 -52.04 -1.46 -16.36
N ASP A 327 -51.29 -2.47 -15.94
CA ASP A 327 -50.09 -2.97 -16.62
C ASP A 327 -50.41 -4.20 -17.48
N HIS A 328 -51.69 -4.55 -17.60
CA HIS A 328 -52.15 -5.80 -18.18
C HIS A 328 -53.04 -5.56 -19.41
N HIS A 329 -52.78 -6.35 -20.46
CA HIS A 329 -53.67 -6.46 -21.62
C HIS A 329 -54.00 -7.92 -21.90
N ARG A 330 -55.29 -8.23 -22.08
CA ARG A 330 -55.72 -9.57 -22.46
C ARG A 330 -55.51 -9.79 -23.95
N ILE A 331 -54.91 -10.92 -24.32
CA ILE A 331 -54.73 -11.35 -25.70
C ILE A 331 -55.88 -12.28 -26.08
N THR A 332 -56.44 -12.09 -27.29
CA THR A 332 -57.58 -12.89 -27.77
C THR A 332 -57.11 -14.04 -28.65
N ASP A 333 -56.08 -13.83 -29.47
CA ASP A 333 -55.57 -14.83 -30.41
C ASP A 333 -54.04 -14.69 -30.59
N ILE A 334 -53.41 -15.75 -31.06
CA ILE A 334 -52.00 -15.79 -31.44
C ILE A 334 -51.88 -16.37 -32.86
N TYR A 335 -51.00 -15.77 -33.67
CA TYR A 335 -50.98 -16.04 -35.12
C TYR A 335 -49.87 -17.02 -35.55
N ILE A 336 -49.04 -17.46 -34.60
CA ILE A 336 -47.93 -18.38 -34.87
C ILE A 336 -48.43 -19.78 -35.25
N SER A 337 -47.84 -20.37 -36.28
CA SER A 337 -48.18 -21.74 -36.69
C SER A 337 -47.69 -22.77 -35.68
N GLY A 338 -48.55 -23.73 -35.34
CA GLY A 338 -48.20 -24.87 -34.48
C GLY A 338 -48.28 -24.59 -32.97
N ALA A 339 -48.80 -23.43 -32.55
CA ALA A 339 -49.06 -23.17 -31.13
C ALA A 339 -50.20 -24.06 -30.58
N PRO A 340 -50.08 -24.53 -29.33
CA PRO A 340 -51.18 -25.20 -28.65
C PRO A 340 -52.27 -24.19 -28.25
N GLN A 341 -53.44 -24.70 -27.87
CA GLN A 341 -54.51 -23.86 -27.34
C GLN A 341 -54.24 -23.49 -25.88
N PHE A 342 -54.47 -22.22 -25.53
CA PHE A 342 -54.28 -21.67 -24.20
C PHE A 342 -55.59 -21.18 -23.60
N LYS A 343 -55.80 -21.43 -22.30
CA LYS A 343 -56.95 -20.92 -21.55
C LYS A 343 -56.76 -19.47 -21.11
N GLU A 344 -55.52 -19.11 -20.78
CA GLU A 344 -55.14 -17.76 -20.35
C GLU A 344 -54.04 -17.24 -21.28
N MET A 345 -54.24 -16.04 -21.82
CA MET A 345 -53.30 -15.38 -22.73
C MET A 345 -53.28 -13.90 -22.40
N ASP A 346 -52.17 -13.42 -21.87
CA ASP A 346 -52.09 -12.11 -21.26
C ASP A 346 -50.71 -11.49 -21.50
N LEU A 347 -50.73 -10.18 -21.67
CA LEU A 347 -49.56 -9.34 -21.87
C LEU A 347 -49.40 -8.44 -20.64
N PHE A 348 -48.16 -8.32 -20.16
CA PHE A 348 -47.78 -7.52 -19.00
C PHE A 348 -46.74 -6.48 -19.41
N ILE A 349 -46.96 -5.22 -19.04
CA ILE A 349 -46.05 -4.12 -19.29
C ILE A 349 -45.18 -3.90 -18.06
N VAL A 350 -43.87 -4.06 -18.23
CA VAL A 350 -42.87 -3.66 -17.25
C VAL A 350 -42.58 -2.18 -17.43
N ARG A 351 -42.90 -1.41 -16.39
CA ARG A 351 -42.80 0.06 -16.38
C ARG A 351 -41.36 0.53 -16.16
N GLU A 352 -41.04 1.72 -16.67
CA GLU A 352 -39.72 2.35 -16.63
C GLU A 352 -39.04 2.35 -15.24
N HIS A 353 -39.79 2.64 -14.17
CA HIS A 353 -39.26 2.71 -12.80
C HIS A 353 -38.66 1.40 -12.25
N PHE A 354 -38.89 0.27 -12.92
CA PHE A 354 -38.26 -1.01 -12.56
C PHE A 354 -36.89 -1.21 -13.20
N GLU A 355 -36.48 -0.31 -14.11
CA GLU A 355 -35.17 -0.32 -14.79
C GLU A 355 -34.82 -1.70 -15.38
N PHE A 356 -35.83 -2.38 -15.95
CA PHE A 356 -35.67 -3.72 -16.50
C PHE A 356 -34.71 -3.73 -17.68
N ASN A 357 -33.66 -4.53 -17.60
CA ASN A 357 -32.63 -4.65 -18.63
C ASN A 357 -32.89 -5.85 -19.53
N PRO A 358 -33.23 -5.68 -20.83
CA PRO A 358 -33.57 -6.78 -21.72
C PRO A 358 -32.37 -7.71 -22.02
N GLY A 359 -31.13 -7.26 -21.76
CA GLY A 359 -29.91 -8.04 -22.00
C GLY A 359 -29.42 -8.83 -20.79
N VAL A 360 -30.15 -8.78 -19.66
CA VAL A 360 -29.83 -9.52 -18.44
C VAL A 360 -30.89 -10.59 -18.21
N ASP A 361 -30.43 -11.74 -17.70
CA ASP A 361 -31.29 -12.86 -17.36
C ASP A 361 -32.34 -12.46 -16.32
N TRP A 362 -33.56 -12.97 -16.49
CA TRP A 362 -34.66 -12.73 -15.56
C TRP A 362 -35.46 -14.01 -15.35
N GLN A 363 -36.21 -14.08 -14.25
CA GLN A 363 -36.99 -15.26 -13.89
C GLN A 363 -38.46 -14.90 -13.77
N LEU A 364 -39.34 -15.74 -14.30
CA LEU A 364 -40.77 -15.72 -13.96
C LEU A 364 -40.95 -16.49 -12.65
N GLU A 365 -41.47 -15.84 -11.62
CA GLU A 365 -41.86 -16.48 -10.37
C GLU A 365 -43.38 -16.67 -10.33
N LEU A 366 -43.82 -17.92 -10.15
CA LEU A 366 -45.20 -18.31 -9.89
C LEU A 366 -45.36 -18.68 -8.41
N LEU A 367 -46.27 -18.00 -7.74
CA LEU A 367 -46.67 -18.28 -6.36
C LEU A 367 -47.92 -19.17 -6.36
N VAL A 368 -47.77 -20.39 -5.86
CA VAL A 368 -48.88 -21.32 -5.66
C VAL A 368 -49.38 -21.17 -4.23
N ARG A 369 -50.69 -20.94 -4.08
CA ARG A 369 -51.34 -20.72 -2.78
C ARG A 369 -52.13 -21.94 -2.34
N ARG A 370 -51.98 -22.34 -1.06
CA ARG A 370 -52.92 -23.22 -0.34
C ARG A 370 -53.56 -22.47 0.83
N GLN A 371 -54.87 -22.61 0.98
CA GLN A 371 -55.64 -21.85 1.95
C GLN A 371 -55.82 -22.65 3.25
N LEU A 372 -55.27 -22.16 4.36
CA LEU A 372 -55.29 -22.80 5.68
C LEU A 372 -56.61 -22.53 6.43
N GLY A 373 -57.22 -21.36 6.20
CA GLY A 373 -58.44 -20.94 6.87
C GLY A 373 -59.20 -19.85 6.12
N ALA A 374 -60.09 -19.13 6.81
CA ALA A 374 -60.89 -18.06 6.20
C ALA A 374 -60.05 -16.86 5.72
N VAL A 375 -58.89 -16.62 6.35
CA VAL A 375 -57.99 -15.49 6.07
C VAL A 375 -56.55 -15.97 5.80
N ASP A 376 -56.12 -17.02 6.49
CA ASP A 376 -54.73 -17.49 6.40
C ASP A 376 -54.48 -18.36 5.16
N SER A 377 -53.37 -18.08 4.48
CA SER A 377 -52.93 -18.82 3.31
C SER A 377 -51.40 -18.93 3.28
N LEU A 378 -50.91 -20.04 2.76
CA LEU A 378 -49.50 -20.31 2.59
C LEU A 378 -49.15 -20.31 1.10
N PHE A 379 -48.02 -19.69 0.74
CA PHE A 379 -47.53 -19.62 -0.62
C PHE A 379 -46.19 -20.35 -0.73
N THR A 380 -46.01 -21.05 -1.85
CA THR A 380 -44.72 -21.59 -2.27
C THR A 380 -44.39 -21.09 -3.67
N SER A 381 -43.12 -20.75 -3.92
CA SER A 381 -42.69 -20.18 -5.20
C SER A 381 -42.02 -21.20 -6.12
N PHE A 382 -42.28 -21.04 -7.41
CA PHE A 382 -41.69 -21.81 -8.50
C PHE A 382 -41.16 -20.83 -9.55
N LYS A 383 -39.93 -21.05 -10.00
CA LYS A 383 -39.22 -20.10 -10.87
C LYS A 383 -38.91 -20.73 -12.22
N GLY A 384 -39.03 -19.96 -13.29
CA GLY A 384 -38.57 -20.32 -14.63
C GLY A 384 -37.61 -19.27 -15.17
N ASP A 385 -36.43 -19.70 -15.60
CA ASP A 385 -35.38 -18.82 -16.15
C ASP A 385 -35.69 -18.37 -17.58
N TYR A 386 -35.39 -17.11 -17.87
CA TYR A 386 -35.39 -16.54 -19.21
C TYR A 386 -34.03 -15.92 -19.53
N HIS A 387 -33.43 -16.40 -20.62
CA HIS A 387 -32.18 -15.89 -21.15
C HIS A 387 -32.47 -15.24 -22.51
N THR A 388 -32.31 -13.92 -22.60
CA THR A 388 -32.49 -13.21 -23.88
C THR A 388 -31.34 -13.55 -24.82
N LEU A 389 -31.64 -14.07 -26.01
CA LEU A 389 -30.63 -14.45 -27.00
C LEU A 389 -29.85 -13.24 -27.51
N ASP A 390 -28.54 -13.38 -27.67
CA ASP A 390 -27.63 -12.31 -28.12
C ASP A 390 -28.00 -11.76 -29.51
N GLN A 391 -28.67 -12.54 -30.35
CA GLN A 391 -29.13 -12.10 -31.66
C GLN A 391 -30.27 -11.07 -31.60
N TYR A 392 -30.93 -10.87 -30.46
CA TYR A 392 -32.04 -9.93 -30.31
C TYR A 392 -31.66 -8.63 -29.58
N VAL A 393 -30.49 -8.59 -28.92
CA VAL A 393 -30.09 -7.46 -28.06
C VAL A 393 -28.61 -7.13 -28.24
N GLU A 394 -28.30 -5.84 -28.25
CA GLU A 394 -26.92 -5.35 -28.14
C GLU A 394 -26.58 -5.11 -26.67
N ARG A 395 -25.60 -5.85 -26.15
CA ARG A 395 -25.11 -5.75 -24.78
C ARG A 395 -23.85 -4.87 -24.77
N PRO A 396 -23.88 -3.67 -24.15
CA PRO A 396 -22.69 -2.86 -24.03
C PRO A 396 -21.68 -3.55 -23.08
N PRO A 397 -20.37 -3.28 -23.22
CA PRO A 397 -19.37 -3.89 -22.36
C PRO A 397 -19.62 -3.50 -20.90
N VAL A 398 -19.53 -4.50 -20.02
CA VAL A 398 -19.63 -4.34 -18.58
C VAL A 398 -18.52 -3.40 -18.08
N ILE A 399 -18.90 -2.39 -17.29
CA ILE A 399 -17.94 -1.44 -16.70
C ILE A 399 -17.50 -2.02 -15.35
N GLU A 400 -16.33 -2.65 -15.34
CA GLU A 400 -15.67 -3.04 -14.09
C GLU A 400 -15.06 -1.81 -13.41
N PRO A 401 -15.38 -1.51 -12.14
CA PRO A 401 -14.71 -0.43 -11.42
C PRO A 401 -13.23 -0.79 -11.26
N GLU A 402 -12.33 0.17 -11.51
CA GLU A 402 -10.89 -0.04 -11.30
C GLU A 402 -10.65 -0.49 -9.84
N PRO A 403 -9.87 -1.57 -9.61
CA PRO A 403 -9.61 -2.03 -8.26
C PRO A 403 -8.91 -0.93 -7.46
N GLU A 404 -9.44 -0.64 -6.26
CA GLU A 404 -8.77 0.26 -5.31
C GLU A 404 -7.37 -0.28 -5.02
N ARG A 405 -6.33 0.45 -5.46
CA ARG A 405 -4.94 0.09 -5.21
C ARG A 405 -4.71 -0.05 -3.71
N THR A 406 -3.94 -1.06 -3.32
CA THR A 406 -3.52 -1.21 -1.93
C THR A 406 -2.62 -0.04 -1.53
N LEU A 407 -2.54 0.27 -0.22
CA LEU A 407 -1.70 1.36 0.31
C LEU A 407 -0.25 1.26 -0.19
N ILE A 408 0.29 0.04 -0.24
CA ILE A 408 1.64 -0.22 -0.71
C ILE A 408 1.77 0.14 -2.20
N GLU A 409 0.87 -0.37 -3.05
CA GLU A 409 0.89 -0.07 -4.49
C GLU A 409 0.79 1.44 -4.76
N GLN A 410 -0.03 2.15 -3.97
CA GLN A 410 -0.16 3.59 -4.09
C GLN A 410 1.16 4.30 -3.76
N VAL A 411 1.82 3.96 -2.64
CA VAL A 411 3.09 4.58 -2.23
C VAL A 411 4.19 4.31 -3.26
N TRP A 412 4.29 3.08 -3.77
CA TRP A 412 5.29 2.72 -4.78
C TRP A 412 5.05 3.42 -6.12
N TYR A 413 3.78 3.59 -6.50
CA TYR A 413 3.41 4.35 -7.70
C TYR A 413 3.79 5.83 -7.57
N GLU A 414 3.57 6.44 -6.42
CA GLU A 414 3.90 7.85 -6.17
C GLU A 414 5.40 8.10 -6.08
N LYS A 415 6.15 7.15 -5.53
CA LYS A 415 7.61 7.20 -5.40
C LYS A 415 8.36 6.59 -6.59
N ASN A 416 7.67 6.42 -7.72
CA ASN A 416 8.23 5.73 -8.89
C ASN A 416 9.50 6.41 -9.43
N VAL A 417 9.55 7.74 -9.46
CA VAL A 417 10.72 8.51 -9.93
C VAL A 417 11.90 8.28 -9.01
N GLU A 418 11.70 8.38 -7.69
CA GLU A 418 12.74 8.13 -6.68
C GLU A 418 13.26 6.70 -6.76
N VAL A 419 12.37 5.71 -6.90
CA VAL A 419 12.71 4.29 -7.05
C VAL A 419 13.56 4.06 -8.31
N ILE A 420 13.13 4.58 -9.47
CA ILE A 420 13.87 4.42 -10.73
C ILE A 420 15.24 5.09 -10.63
N ALA A 421 15.30 6.31 -10.11
CA ALA A 421 16.55 7.04 -9.95
C ALA A 421 17.53 6.32 -9.00
N LEU A 422 17.03 5.75 -7.89
CA LEU A 422 17.84 4.98 -6.95
C LEU A 422 18.37 3.67 -7.60
N LEU A 423 17.53 2.95 -8.35
CA LEU A 423 17.95 1.75 -9.07
C LEU A 423 19.03 2.05 -10.12
N VAL A 424 18.91 3.17 -10.84
CA VAL A 424 19.94 3.64 -11.77
C VAL A 424 21.25 3.94 -11.03
N LEU A 425 21.19 4.62 -9.87
CA LEU A 425 22.37 4.89 -9.06
C LEU A 425 23.04 3.60 -8.57
N MET A 426 22.25 2.61 -8.16
CA MET A 426 22.76 1.30 -7.75
C MET A 426 23.42 0.54 -8.91
N LEU A 427 22.84 0.61 -10.11
CA LEU A 427 23.42 0.02 -11.31
C LEU A 427 24.76 0.69 -11.67
N ILE A 428 24.83 2.03 -11.60
CA ILE A 428 26.07 2.79 -11.80
C ILE A 428 27.13 2.38 -10.78
N LEU A 429 26.75 2.21 -9.51
CA LEU A 429 27.67 1.75 -8.46
C LEU A 429 28.17 0.33 -8.76
N LEU A 430 27.28 -0.59 -9.12
CA LEU A 430 27.66 -1.96 -9.48
C LEU A 430 28.61 -2.00 -10.68
N ALA A 431 28.32 -1.22 -11.72
CA ALA A 431 29.20 -1.07 -12.88
C ALA A 431 30.57 -0.50 -12.47
N THR A 432 30.60 0.49 -11.57
CA THR A 432 31.84 1.06 -11.03
C THR A 432 32.70 0.01 -10.32
N LEU A 433 32.07 -0.87 -9.53
CA LEU A 433 32.78 -1.94 -8.83
C LEU A 433 33.32 -3.00 -9.80
N PHE A 434 32.55 -3.35 -10.83
CA PHE A 434 32.96 -4.32 -11.85
C PHE A 434 34.10 -3.78 -12.74
N PHE A 435 34.02 -2.51 -13.16
CA PHE A 435 35.02 -1.86 -13.99
C PHE A 435 36.13 -1.13 -13.20
N GLN A 436 36.26 -1.41 -11.89
CA GLN A 436 37.20 -0.69 -11.02
C GLN A 436 38.65 -0.72 -11.54
N ASP A 437 39.11 -1.85 -12.11
CA ASP A 437 40.48 -2.00 -12.62
C ASP A 437 40.79 -1.05 -13.78
N ILE A 438 39.78 -0.66 -14.55
CA ILE A 438 39.89 0.27 -15.68
C ILE A 438 39.85 1.71 -15.15
N LEU A 439 38.86 2.01 -14.31
CA LEU A 439 38.66 3.33 -13.72
C LEU A 439 39.88 3.82 -12.94
N VAL A 440 40.46 2.93 -12.15
CA VAL A 440 41.60 3.21 -11.27
C VAL A 440 42.87 3.59 -12.04
N ARG A 441 43.01 3.22 -13.31
CA ARG A 441 44.13 3.64 -14.17
C ARG A 441 44.05 5.10 -14.59
N HIS A 442 42.86 5.71 -14.52
CA HIS A 442 42.61 7.11 -14.82
C HIS A 442 42.30 7.88 -13.52
N PRO A 443 43.33 8.28 -12.73
CA PRO A 443 43.15 8.80 -11.38
C PRO A 443 42.27 10.06 -11.32
N THR A 444 42.47 11.01 -12.23
CA THR A 444 41.70 12.26 -12.27
C THR A 444 40.21 12.02 -12.54
N PHE A 445 39.90 11.13 -13.49
CA PHE A 445 38.52 10.74 -13.79
C PHE A 445 37.89 10.03 -12.58
N MET A 446 38.59 9.06 -11.98
CA MET A 446 38.08 8.30 -10.84
C MET A 446 37.78 9.20 -9.63
N HIS A 447 38.68 10.12 -9.30
CA HIS A 447 38.47 11.06 -8.19
C HIS A 447 37.29 11.99 -8.45
N ASN A 448 37.18 12.56 -9.65
CA ASN A 448 36.07 13.45 -10.01
C ASN A 448 34.74 12.70 -10.05
N PHE A 449 34.71 11.51 -10.65
CA PHE A 449 33.53 10.65 -10.71
C PHE A 449 33.03 10.31 -9.31
N ARG A 450 33.95 9.92 -8.41
CA ARG A 450 33.60 9.59 -7.03
C ARG A 450 33.06 10.80 -6.28
N HIS A 451 33.69 11.98 -6.38
CA HIS A 451 33.15 13.18 -5.74
C HIS A 451 31.75 13.52 -6.27
N GLY A 452 31.53 13.42 -7.58
CA GLY A 452 30.20 13.60 -8.18
C GLY A 452 29.17 12.62 -7.63
N PHE A 453 29.52 11.32 -7.54
CA PHE A 453 28.65 10.31 -6.95
C PHE A 453 28.30 10.63 -5.49
N LEU A 454 29.28 11.03 -4.68
CA LEU A 454 29.04 11.39 -3.28
C LEU A 454 28.15 12.62 -3.13
N VAL A 455 28.27 13.62 -4.01
CA VAL A 455 27.37 14.79 -4.04
C VAL A 455 25.94 14.33 -4.33
N VAL A 456 25.75 13.46 -5.32
CA VAL A 456 24.42 12.89 -5.65
C VAL A 456 23.84 12.14 -4.45
N THR A 457 24.63 11.30 -3.78
CA THR A 457 24.20 10.58 -2.57
C THR A 457 23.75 11.54 -1.46
N VAL A 458 24.49 12.61 -1.18
CA VAL A 458 24.14 13.55 -0.11
C VAL A 458 22.88 14.35 -0.45
N VAL A 459 22.79 14.86 -1.69
CA VAL A 459 21.71 15.76 -2.10
C VAL A 459 20.41 15.00 -2.33
N PHE A 460 20.43 13.95 -3.16
CA PHE A 460 19.22 13.22 -3.53
C PHE A 460 18.82 12.21 -2.45
N ILE A 461 19.69 11.23 -2.16
CA ILE A 461 19.36 10.19 -1.18
C ILE A 461 19.21 10.81 0.23
N GLY A 462 20.14 11.65 0.65
CA GLY A 462 20.12 12.29 1.96
C GLY A 462 19.01 13.34 2.12
N TRP A 463 19.19 14.53 1.54
CA TRP A 463 18.30 15.67 1.80
C TRP A 463 16.97 15.65 1.04
N SER A 464 16.93 15.11 -0.18
CA SER A 464 15.70 15.11 -0.97
C SER A 464 14.75 13.98 -0.57
N TRP A 465 15.28 12.77 -0.38
CA TRP A 465 14.46 11.57 -0.14
C TRP A 465 14.48 11.10 1.32
N GLY A 466 15.39 11.57 2.16
CA GLY A 466 15.50 11.12 3.55
C GLY A 466 15.99 9.67 3.70
N GLY A 467 16.52 9.08 2.63
CA GLY A 467 16.96 7.69 2.56
C GLY A 467 18.24 7.44 3.37
N GLN A 468 18.10 7.27 4.68
CA GLN A 468 19.23 7.03 5.57
C GLN A 468 18.92 5.83 6.46
N LEU A 469 19.74 4.78 6.35
CA LEU A 469 19.67 3.67 7.28
C LEU A 469 20.21 4.12 8.65
N SER A 470 19.59 3.63 9.71
CA SER A 470 19.98 3.85 11.11
C SER A 470 20.02 2.50 11.84
N VAL A 471 20.70 2.47 13.00
CA VAL A 471 20.71 1.31 13.90
C VAL A 471 19.30 0.91 14.35
N VAL A 472 18.37 1.87 14.46
CA VAL A 472 16.97 1.60 14.82
C VAL A 472 16.35 0.59 13.84
N ASN A 473 16.54 0.80 12.54
CA ASN A 473 16.00 -0.11 11.52
C ASN A 473 16.58 -1.54 11.65
N VAL A 474 17.81 -1.68 12.16
CA VAL A 474 18.41 -2.99 12.44
C VAL A 474 17.68 -3.66 13.59
N PHE A 475 17.38 -2.91 14.66
CA PHE A 475 16.63 -3.43 15.81
C PHE A 475 15.19 -3.77 15.44
N THR A 476 14.50 -2.93 14.65
CA THR A 476 13.16 -3.21 14.13
C THR A 476 13.15 -4.52 13.35
N PHE A 477 14.16 -4.76 12.49
CA PHE A 477 14.26 -6.02 11.74
C PHE A 477 14.55 -7.24 12.64
N LEU A 478 15.44 -7.08 13.63
CA LEU A 478 15.75 -8.16 14.59
C LEU A 478 14.54 -8.52 15.46
N GLN A 479 13.77 -7.52 15.89
CA GLN A 479 12.55 -7.70 16.66
C GLN A 479 11.44 -8.31 15.80
N ALA A 480 11.34 -7.91 14.53
CA ALA A 480 10.40 -8.48 13.56
C ALA A 480 10.64 -9.98 13.29
N PHE A 481 11.84 -10.51 13.55
CA PHE A 481 12.10 -11.96 13.52
C PHE A 481 11.59 -12.68 14.78
N MET A 482 11.34 -11.93 15.87
CA MET A 482 10.85 -12.45 17.15
C MET A 482 9.33 -12.28 17.34
N SER A 483 8.68 -11.37 16.61
CA SER A 483 7.24 -11.12 16.60
C SER A 483 6.58 -11.53 15.26
N ASP A 484 5.24 -11.54 15.19
CA ASP A 484 4.48 -11.82 13.96
C ASP A 484 4.83 -10.78 12.87
N PHE A 485 5.61 -11.21 11.88
CA PHE A 485 6.23 -10.34 10.89
C PHE A 485 5.25 -9.85 9.83
N SER A 486 5.10 -8.53 9.69
CA SER A 486 4.41 -7.89 8.57
C SER A 486 5.40 -7.15 7.66
N TRP A 487 5.53 -7.61 6.41
CA TRP A 487 6.34 -6.95 5.38
C TRP A 487 5.81 -5.57 5.00
N ASP A 488 4.53 -5.32 5.28
CA ASP A 488 3.80 -4.13 4.87
C ASP A 488 4.50 -2.85 5.32
N LEU A 489 4.94 -2.79 6.58
CA LEU A 489 5.62 -1.61 7.15
C LEU A 489 6.91 -1.25 6.42
N PHE A 490 7.70 -2.25 6.01
CA PHE A 490 8.94 -2.01 5.28
C PHE A 490 8.68 -1.57 3.85
N LEU A 491 7.61 -2.06 3.23
CA LEU A 491 7.22 -1.69 1.88
C LEU A 491 6.57 -0.30 1.81
N LEU A 492 6.19 0.31 2.94
CA LEU A 492 5.69 1.68 2.98
C LEU A 492 6.77 2.75 2.75
N ASP A 493 8.06 2.43 2.86
CA ASP A 493 9.15 3.32 2.43
C ASP A 493 10.02 2.65 1.36
N PRO A 494 9.71 2.85 0.06
CA PRO A 494 10.43 2.23 -1.04
C PRO A 494 11.92 2.57 -1.06
N VAL A 495 12.30 3.78 -0.65
CA VAL A 495 13.70 4.24 -0.69
C VAL A 495 14.51 3.53 0.37
N ILE A 496 14.02 3.49 1.62
CA ILE A 496 14.68 2.78 2.72
C ILE A 496 14.74 1.28 2.43
N PHE A 497 13.66 0.70 1.88
CA PHE A 497 13.62 -0.72 1.51
C PHE A 497 14.68 -1.09 0.47
N ILE A 498 14.81 -0.30 -0.59
CA ILE A 498 15.82 -0.52 -1.64
C ILE A 498 17.24 -0.33 -1.07
N LEU A 499 17.46 0.68 -0.23
CA LEU A 499 18.77 0.89 0.42
C LEU A 499 19.12 -0.25 1.37
N TRP A 500 18.17 -0.82 2.09
CA TRP A 500 18.37 -2.01 2.92
C TRP A 500 18.72 -3.23 2.08
N SER A 501 17.99 -3.45 0.98
CA SER A 501 18.28 -4.51 0.02
C SER A 501 19.68 -4.34 -0.56
N ALA A 502 20.07 -3.10 -0.91
CA ALA A 502 21.41 -2.76 -1.35
C ALA A 502 22.47 -3.04 -0.28
N ALA A 503 22.20 -2.66 0.97
CA ALA A 503 23.10 -2.89 2.10
C ALA A 503 23.28 -4.40 2.34
N ALA A 504 22.21 -5.20 2.32
CA ALA A 504 22.26 -6.65 2.48
C ALA A 504 23.10 -7.31 1.38
N VAL A 505 22.82 -6.98 0.11
CA VAL A 505 23.56 -7.51 -1.05
C VAL A 505 25.04 -7.09 -1.00
N THR A 506 25.32 -5.82 -0.67
CA THR A 506 26.71 -5.33 -0.60
C THR A 506 27.49 -5.94 0.56
N VAL A 507 26.87 -6.13 1.73
CA VAL A 507 27.49 -6.82 2.88
C VAL A 507 27.84 -8.27 2.53
N LEU A 508 26.93 -8.99 1.86
CA LEU A 508 27.16 -10.39 1.45
C LEU A 508 28.27 -10.51 0.40
N LEU A 509 28.33 -9.60 -0.57
CA LEU A 509 29.27 -9.70 -1.70
C LEU A 509 30.63 -9.05 -1.43
N TRP A 510 30.67 -7.83 -0.87
CA TRP A 510 31.89 -7.02 -0.68
C TRP A 510 32.14 -6.58 0.78
N GLY A 511 31.21 -6.87 1.68
CA GLY A 511 31.22 -6.36 3.05
C GLY A 511 30.62 -4.96 3.16
N ARG A 512 30.63 -4.38 4.38
CA ARG A 512 30.04 -3.05 4.63
C ARG A 512 30.72 -1.88 3.90
N ALA A 513 31.91 -2.13 3.34
CA ALA A 513 32.81 -1.10 2.83
C ALA A 513 32.20 -0.30 1.67
N VAL A 514 31.40 -0.95 0.82
CA VAL A 514 30.73 -0.31 -0.32
C VAL A 514 29.61 0.61 0.17
N TYR A 515 28.74 0.12 1.06
CA TYR A 515 27.62 0.93 1.59
C TYR A 515 28.11 2.18 2.33
N CYS A 516 28.97 2.02 3.35
CA CYS A 516 29.50 3.15 4.13
C CYS A 516 30.41 4.09 3.31
N GLY A 517 30.95 3.60 2.19
CA GLY A 517 31.85 4.34 1.32
C GLY A 517 31.16 5.19 0.25
N TRP A 518 30.05 4.67 -0.31
CA TRP A 518 29.40 5.22 -1.51
C TRP A 518 27.93 5.56 -1.29
N LEU A 519 27.14 4.65 -0.70
CA LEU A 519 25.69 4.77 -0.58
C LEU A 519 25.22 5.54 0.66
N CYS A 520 25.98 5.51 1.75
CA CYS A 520 25.61 6.18 3.00
C CYS A 520 25.72 7.72 2.87
N PRO A 521 24.60 8.48 2.96
CA PRO A 521 24.61 9.94 2.87
C PRO A 521 25.49 10.61 3.93
N PHE A 522 25.41 10.18 5.18
CA PHE A 522 26.25 10.78 6.23
C PHE A 522 27.74 10.52 6.00
N GLY A 523 28.09 9.31 5.56
CA GLY A 523 29.45 8.98 5.19
C GLY A 523 29.93 9.85 4.03
N ALA A 524 29.11 10.05 3.00
CA ALA A 524 29.41 10.88 1.85
C ALA A 524 29.60 12.36 2.23
N LEU A 525 28.74 12.90 3.10
CA LEU A 525 28.85 14.26 3.63
C LEU A 525 30.18 14.48 4.37
N GLN A 526 30.54 13.54 5.25
CA GLN A 526 31.82 13.54 5.97
C GLN A 526 33.05 13.42 5.06
N GLU A 527 32.90 12.86 3.86
CA GLU A 527 33.98 12.81 2.88
C GLU A 527 34.12 14.15 2.15
N LEU A 528 33.00 14.70 1.69
CA LEU A 528 32.97 15.98 0.98
C LEU A 528 33.46 17.14 1.85
N ILE A 529 33.04 17.20 3.12
CA ILE A 529 33.54 18.19 4.08
C ILE A 529 35.06 18.11 4.21
N ASN A 530 35.62 16.90 4.27
CA ASN A 530 37.06 16.71 4.39
C ASN A 530 37.81 17.10 3.11
N VAL A 531 37.24 16.83 1.92
CA VAL A 531 37.77 17.30 0.64
C VAL A 531 37.82 18.83 0.60
N CYS A 532 36.74 19.49 1.01
CA CYS A 532 36.69 20.95 1.14
C CYS A 532 37.71 21.47 2.17
N ALA A 533 37.81 20.84 3.35
CA ALA A 533 38.77 21.22 4.38
C ALA A 533 40.22 21.16 3.88
N ARG A 534 40.56 20.13 3.09
CA ARG A 534 41.89 20.01 2.46
C ARG A 534 42.12 21.02 1.36
N TYR A 535 41.09 21.37 0.58
CA TYR A 535 41.16 22.45 -0.38
C TYR A 535 41.51 23.79 0.30
N PHE A 536 40.92 24.06 1.46
CA PHE A 536 41.26 25.21 2.32
C PHE A 536 42.52 25.00 3.19
N LYS A 537 43.26 23.91 2.99
CA LYS A 537 44.51 23.58 3.69
C LYS A 537 44.39 23.50 5.22
N VAL A 538 43.23 23.09 5.73
CA VAL A 538 43.02 22.85 7.17
C VAL A 538 43.88 21.66 7.62
N PRO A 539 44.59 21.75 8.76
CA PRO A 539 45.45 20.67 9.25
C PRO A 539 44.66 19.39 9.52
N GLN A 540 45.14 18.27 8.98
CA GLN A 540 44.57 16.93 9.20
C GLN A 540 45.32 16.22 10.32
N TYR A 541 44.59 15.71 11.32
CA TYR A 541 45.17 14.98 12.45
C TYR A 541 44.93 13.47 12.32
N GLU A 542 46.01 12.73 12.17
CA GLU A 542 46.00 11.26 12.18
C GLU A 542 46.50 10.73 13.53
N LEU A 543 45.71 9.83 14.14
CA LEU A 543 46.09 9.18 15.39
C LEU A 543 47.15 8.10 15.16
N PRO A 544 48.01 7.81 16.15
CA PRO A 544 48.90 6.66 16.10
C PRO A 544 48.10 5.36 15.94
N PHE A 545 48.60 4.44 15.11
CA PHE A 545 47.88 3.21 14.72
C PHE A 545 47.39 2.38 15.93
N ALA A 546 48.21 2.25 16.98
CA ALA A 546 47.83 1.47 18.17
C ALA A 546 46.65 2.07 18.96
N VAL A 547 46.51 3.40 18.96
CA VAL A 547 45.36 4.08 19.59
C VAL A 547 44.14 3.95 18.68
N HIS A 548 44.35 4.13 17.38
CA HIS A 548 43.32 3.99 16.36
C HIS A 548 42.65 2.60 16.38
N GLU A 549 43.42 1.53 16.46
CA GLU A 549 42.92 0.15 16.52
C GLU A 549 42.03 -0.10 17.75
N ARG A 550 42.40 0.44 18.91
CA ARG A 550 41.61 0.30 20.15
C ARG A 550 40.34 1.14 20.13
N LEU A 551 40.37 2.33 19.54
CA LEU A 551 39.21 3.21 19.44
C LEU A 551 38.09 2.61 18.57
N TRP A 552 38.40 1.69 17.66
CA TRP A 552 37.38 0.97 16.90
C TRP A 552 36.43 0.16 17.80
N ALA A 553 36.86 -0.28 18.99
CA ALA A 553 36.02 -1.01 19.91
C ALA A 553 34.82 -0.19 20.41
N ILE A 554 34.95 1.14 20.46
CA ILE A 554 33.93 2.05 21.03
C ILE A 554 32.59 1.89 20.30
N LYS A 555 32.56 1.92 18.96
CA LYS A 555 31.32 1.74 18.19
C LYS A 555 30.65 0.37 18.43
N TYR A 556 31.42 -0.68 18.70
CA TYR A 556 30.86 -2.00 19.02
C TYR A 556 30.30 -2.04 20.45
N LEU A 557 30.93 -1.33 21.40
CA LEU A 557 30.40 -1.18 22.75
C LEU A 557 29.09 -0.36 22.76
N ILE A 558 29.03 0.72 21.96
CA ILE A 558 27.80 1.50 21.77
C ILE A 558 26.69 0.60 21.20
N LEU A 559 26.98 -0.15 20.13
CA LEU A 559 26.01 -1.08 19.54
C LEU A 559 25.51 -2.10 20.56
N LEU A 560 26.40 -2.71 21.34
CA LEU A 560 26.04 -3.71 22.35
C LEU A 560 25.19 -3.10 23.47
N GLY A 561 25.49 -1.87 23.90
CA GLY A 561 24.67 -1.13 24.86
C GLY A 561 23.26 -0.84 24.33
N LEU A 562 23.16 -0.33 23.10
CA LEU A 562 21.87 -0.05 22.45
C LEU A 562 21.04 -1.32 22.25
N PHE A 563 21.68 -2.41 21.84
CA PHE A 563 21.03 -3.72 21.71
C PHE A 563 20.53 -4.25 23.07
N GLY A 564 21.30 -4.04 24.14
CA GLY A 564 20.86 -4.36 25.50
C GLY A 564 19.61 -3.58 25.91
N LEU A 565 19.57 -2.28 25.61
CA LEU A 565 18.41 -1.42 25.90
C LEU A 565 17.17 -1.80 25.07
N SER A 566 17.35 -2.30 23.84
CA SER A 566 16.22 -2.68 22.98
C SER A 566 15.39 -3.86 23.51
N PHE A 567 15.94 -4.68 24.43
CA PHE A 567 15.16 -5.73 25.09
C PHE A 567 14.20 -5.21 26.16
N ASP A 568 14.50 -4.05 26.76
CA ASP A 568 13.69 -3.46 27.83
C ASP A 568 12.60 -2.55 27.25
N SER A 569 12.97 -1.69 26.29
CA SER A 569 12.02 -0.87 25.56
C SER A 569 12.61 -0.41 24.22
N LEU A 570 11.85 -0.61 23.13
CA LEU A 570 12.22 -0.10 21.81
C LEU A 570 12.35 1.44 21.83
N GLY A 571 11.45 2.13 22.52
CA GLY A 571 11.48 3.60 22.64
C GLY A 571 12.73 4.12 23.36
N LEU A 572 13.21 3.44 24.40
CA LEU A 572 14.48 3.80 25.05
C LEU A 572 15.66 3.57 24.10
N ALA A 573 15.71 2.44 23.39
CA ALA A 573 16.78 2.18 22.44
C ALA A 573 16.83 3.23 21.32
N GLU A 574 15.69 3.72 20.85
CA GLU A 574 15.60 4.79 19.87
C GLU A 574 16.11 6.13 20.39
N GLN A 575 15.78 6.50 21.63
CA GLN A 575 16.31 7.73 22.26
C GLN A 575 17.84 7.69 22.39
N PHE A 576 18.40 6.57 22.84
CA PHE A 576 19.85 6.44 22.93
C PHE A 576 20.51 6.28 21.54
N ALA A 577 19.77 5.84 20.52
CA ALA A 577 20.25 5.77 19.13
C ALA A 577 20.47 7.16 18.50
N GLU A 578 20.05 8.24 19.15
CA GLU A 578 20.33 9.63 18.73
C GLU A 578 21.80 10.03 18.77
N ILE A 579 22.64 9.16 19.32
CA ILE A 579 24.07 9.21 19.08
C ILE A 579 24.40 9.27 17.57
N GLU A 580 23.53 8.71 16.72
CA GLU A 580 23.54 8.88 15.27
C GLU A 580 22.93 10.22 14.85
N PRO A 581 23.71 11.17 14.31
CA PRO A 581 23.19 12.48 13.87
C PRO A 581 22.38 12.41 12.56
N PHE A 582 22.01 11.21 12.12
CA PHE A 582 21.36 10.91 10.84
C PHE A 582 20.00 11.60 10.70
N LYS A 583 19.14 11.42 11.71
CA LYS A 583 17.79 12.01 11.75
C LYS A 583 17.86 13.53 11.70
N THR A 584 18.71 14.12 12.54
CA THR A 584 18.89 15.58 12.60
C THR A 584 19.45 16.15 11.29
N THR A 585 20.41 15.47 10.66
CA THR A 585 21.11 15.98 9.47
C THR A 585 20.30 15.86 8.18
N PHE A 586 19.61 14.73 7.99
CA PHE A 586 18.92 14.42 6.72
C PHE A 586 17.40 14.45 6.82
N LEU A 587 16.82 13.74 7.79
CA LEU A 587 15.37 13.62 7.90
C LEU A 587 14.72 14.96 8.31
N LEU A 588 15.29 15.62 9.32
CA LEU A 588 14.78 16.88 9.86
C LEU A 588 15.52 18.11 9.34
N LYS A 589 16.57 17.96 8.53
CA LYS A 589 17.29 19.07 7.88
C LYS A 589 17.70 20.20 8.84
N PHE A 590 18.16 19.83 10.04
CA PHE A 590 18.49 20.75 11.14
C PHE A 590 17.32 21.55 11.73
N ASP A 591 16.07 21.15 11.48
CA ASP A 591 14.87 21.68 12.16
C ASP A 591 14.55 20.82 13.39
N ARG A 592 15.30 21.04 14.48
CA ARG A 592 15.17 20.27 15.74
C ARG A 592 15.56 21.13 16.95
N GLU A 593 15.32 20.63 18.15
CA GLU A 593 15.83 21.24 19.38
C GLU A 593 17.35 21.44 19.36
N LEU A 594 17.79 22.53 19.99
CA LEU A 594 19.17 23.02 19.95
C LEU A 594 20.23 21.98 20.36
N PRO A 595 20.04 21.13 21.39
CA PRO A 595 21.07 20.15 21.79
C PRO A 595 21.45 19.17 20.66
N PHE A 596 20.46 18.69 19.91
CA PHE A 596 20.67 17.74 18.82
C PHE A 596 21.36 18.37 17.61
N ILE A 597 21.02 19.63 17.31
CA ILE A 597 21.70 20.41 16.27
C ILE A 597 23.16 20.61 16.65
N LEU A 598 23.43 21.03 17.89
CA LEU A 598 24.79 21.25 18.38
C LEU A 598 25.62 19.96 18.34
N TRP A 599 25.03 18.82 18.69
CA TRP A 599 25.68 17.51 18.58
C TRP A 599 26.05 17.16 17.13
N ALA A 600 25.11 17.28 16.20
CA ALA A 600 25.35 17.01 14.79
C ALA A 600 26.45 17.93 14.21
N LEU A 601 26.36 19.24 14.49
CA LEU A 601 27.36 20.22 14.07
C LEU A 601 28.73 19.94 14.70
N PHE A 602 28.79 19.55 15.96
CA PHE A 602 30.03 19.15 16.62
C PHE A 602 30.70 17.98 15.91
N LEU A 603 29.95 16.91 15.59
CA LEU A 603 30.48 15.74 14.88
C LEU A 603 30.96 16.09 13.45
N LEU A 604 30.26 16.99 12.76
CA LEU A 604 30.68 17.49 11.44
C LEU A 604 31.92 18.40 11.55
N LEU A 605 32.02 19.23 12.58
CA LEU A 605 33.17 20.10 12.82
C LEU A 605 34.43 19.30 13.16
N VAL A 606 34.31 18.25 13.98
CA VAL A 606 35.42 17.33 14.27
C VAL A 606 35.90 16.62 12.99
N ASN A 607 34.99 16.33 12.05
CA ASN A 607 35.33 15.72 10.77
C ASN A 607 36.19 16.62 9.84
N VAL A 608 36.11 17.94 9.99
CA VAL A 608 36.96 18.89 9.25
C VAL A 608 38.45 18.62 9.53
N PHE A 609 38.77 18.25 10.77
CA PHE A 609 40.13 18.00 11.24
C PHE A 609 40.59 16.55 11.09
N SER A 610 39.66 15.60 10.94
CA SER A 610 39.98 14.19 10.75
C SER A 610 38.91 13.46 9.92
N ARG A 611 39.36 12.75 8.89
CA ARG A 611 38.50 12.12 7.89
C ARG A 611 37.59 11.04 8.49
N LYS A 612 36.27 11.21 8.35
CA LYS A 612 35.22 10.25 8.76
C LYS A 612 35.31 9.77 10.22
N MET A 613 35.58 10.69 11.17
CA MET A 613 35.71 10.37 12.60
C MET A 613 34.51 9.61 13.18
N PHE A 614 33.29 10.07 12.90
CA PHE A 614 32.07 9.42 13.39
C PHE A 614 31.93 7.99 12.86
N CYS A 615 32.02 7.79 11.53
CA CYS A 615 31.91 6.47 10.92
C CYS A 615 33.00 5.47 11.39
N ARG A 616 34.16 5.99 11.84
CA ARG A 616 35.29 5.19 12.30
C ARG A 616 35.14 4.73 13.75
N TYR A 617 34.61 5.58 14.64
CA TYR A 617 34.68 5.36 16.08
C TYR A 617 33.34 5.34 16.83
N LEU A 618 32.32 6.03 16.34
CA LEU A 618 31.05 6.19 17.07
C LEU A 618 29.86 5.51 16.39
N CYS A 619 29.88 5.31 15.07
CA CYS A 619 28.71 4.85 14.30
C CYS A 619 28.27 3.41 14.64
N PRO A 620 27.13 3.21 15.35
CA PRO A 620 26.65 1.88 15.72
C PRO A 620 26.08 1.12 14.51
N LEU A 621 25.40 1.77 13.56
CA LEU A 621 25.02 1.13 12.29
C LEU A 621 26.24 0.57 11.55
N GLY A 622 27.33 1.33 11.51
CA GLY A 622 28.58 0.90 10.88
C GLY A 622 29.19 -0.31 11.58
N ALA A 623 29.04 -0.43 12.90
CA ALA A 623 29.41 -1.62 13.66
C ALA A 623 28.50 -2.81 13.34
N ALA A 624 27.18 -2.61 13.26
CA ALA A 624 26.21 -3.67 12.95
C ALA A 624 26.47 -4.29 11.56
N LEU A 625 26.65 -3.45 10.54
CA LEU A 625 26.97 -3.91 9.18
C LEU A 625 28.36 -4.57 9.11
N SER A 626 29.28 -4.22 10.02
CA SER A 626 30.63 -4.80 10.09
C SER A 626 30.63 -6.24 10.60
N THR A 627 29.68 -6.61 11.45
CA THR A 627 29.54 -7.96 11.99
C THR A 627 29.28 -8.97 10.86
N GLY A 628 28.52 -8.59 9.83
CA GLY A 628 28.27 -9.42 8.64
C GLY A 628 29.46 -9.57 7.69
N ASN A 629 30.56 -8.82 7.89
CA ASN A 629 31.70 -8.82 6.97
C ASN A 629 32.48 -10.16 6.93
N SER A 630 32.28 -11.07 7.89
CA SER A 630 32.84 -12.43 7.84
C SER A 630 32.17 -13.32 6.79
N LEU A 631 30.96 -12.98 6.35
CA LEU A 631 30.19 -13.75 5.36
C LEU A 631 30.51 -13.35 3.91
N ARG A 632 31.49 -12.47 3.70
CA ARG A 632 31.83 -11.93 2.39
C ARG A 632 32.34 -13.01 1.44
N LEU A 633 31.79 -13.04 0.22
CA LEU A 633 32.20 -13.99 -0.82
C LEU A 633 33.41 -13.54 -1.66
N PHE A 634 33.67 -12.24 -1.83
CA PHE A 634 34.69 -11.75 -2.78
C PHE A 634 35.66 -10.68 -2.23
N ASP A 635 36.95 -10.85 -2.57
CA ASP A 635 38.06 -9.95 -2.21
C ASP A 635 38.70 -9.33 -3.46
N TRP A 636 38.12 -8.25 -4.00
CA TRP A 636 38.59 -7.64 -5.27
C TRP A 636 39.76 -6.65 -5.12
N LEU A 637 40.12 -6.25 -3.90
CA LEU A 637 41.21 -5.30 -3.67
C LEU A 637 42.57 -5.98 -3.78
N LYS A 638 43.29 -5.70 -4.87
CA LYS A 638 44.59 -6.32 -5.18
C LYS A 638 45.71 -5.78 -4.31
N ARG A 639 46.63 -6.68 -3.94
CA ARG A 639 47.88 -6.39 -3.22
C ARG A 639 49.03 -7.16 -3.85
N ARG A 640 50.26 -6.61 -3.78
CA ARG A 640 51.48 -7.30 -4.21
C ARG A 640 52.15 -7.94 -3.01
N LYS A 641 53.05 -8.90 -3.24
CA LYS A 641 53.80 -9.57 -2.17
C LYS A 641 54.70 -8.62 -1.38
N GLU A 642 55.19 -7.56 -2.02
CA GLU A 642 56.05 -6.55 -1.40
C GLU A 642 55.28 -5.50 -0.58
N CYS A 643 53.94 -5.53 -0.63
CA CYS A 643 53.09 -4.64 0.16
C CYS A 643 53.14 -5.03 1.64
N GLY A 644 53.38 -4.05 2.51
CA GLY A 644 53.59 -4.25 3.95
C GLY A 644 55.06 -4.39 4.31
N GLN A 645 55.80 -5.23 3.58
CA GLN A 645 57.24 -5.42 3.75
C GLN A 645 57.94 -5.59 2.39
N PRO A 646 58.84 -4.68 1.97
CA PRO A 646 59.23 -3.42 2.62
C PRO A 646 58.31 -2.22 2.29
N CYS A 647 57.31 -2.36 1.40
CA CYS A 647 56.54 -1.22 0.90
C CYS A 647 55.38 -0.83 1.84
N LYS A 648 55.44 0.35 2.46
CA LYS A 648 54.38 0.88 3.35
C LYS A 648 53.57 2.03 2.75
N THR A 649 53.71 2.31 1.45
CA THR A 649 53.09 3.48 0.80
C THR A 649 51.57 3.53 0.97
N CYS A 650 50.85 2.47 0.57
CA CYS A 650 49.39 2.45 0.70
C CYS A 650 48.91 2.52 2.16
N ALA A 651 49.68 1.98 3.12
CA ALA A 651 49.32 2.07 4.53
C ALA A 651 49.41 3.52 5.04
N LYS A 652 50.40 4.29 4.55
CA LYS A 652 50.56 5.71 4.87
C LYS A 652 49.58 6.62 4.12
N GLU A 653 49.20 6.25 2.90
CA GLU A 653 48.20 6.99 2.10
C GLU A 653 46.75 6.67 2.51
N CYS A 654 46.52 5.59 3.26
CA CYS A 654 45.19 5.25 3.73
C CYS A 654 44.79 6.18 4.88
N GLU A 655 44.10 7.27 4.55
CA GLU A 655 43.64 8.29 5.51
C GLU A 655 42.63 7.74 6.55
N ILE A 656 41.97 6.63 6.21
CA ILE A 656 41.08 5.89 7.14
C ILE A 656 41.86 4.94 8.05
N GLN A 657 43.14 4.68 7.73
CA GLN A 657 44.03 3.76 8.44
C GLN A 657 43.51 2.31 8.52
N ALA A 658 42.71 1.89 7.53
CA ALA A 658 42.20 0.53 7.42
C ALA A 658 43.26 -0.50 6.94
N ILE A 659 44.42 -0.03 6.45
CA ILE A 659 45.53 -0.89 6.02
C ILE A 659 46.53 -0.97 7.17
N HIS A 660 46.76 -2.16 7.68
CA HIS A 660 47.72 -2.36 8.76
C HIS A 660 49.17 -2.12 8.28
N PRO A 661 50.11 -1.83 9.20
CA PRO A 661 51.51 -1.58 8.86
C PRO A 661 52.26 -2.75 8.19
N ASP A 662 51.76 -3.97 8.36
CA ASP A 662 52.17 -5.23 7.74
C ASP A 662 51.52 -5.47 6.37
N GLY A 663 50.61 -4.60 5.94
CA GLY A 663 50.12 -4.51 4.58
C GLY A 663 48.76 -5.18 4.29
N HIS A 664 48.14 -5.88 5.24
CA HIS A 664 46.77 -6.39 5.06
C HIS A 664 45.74 -5.27 5.16
N ILE A 665 44.63 -5.44 4.45
CA ILE A 665 43.51 -4.51 4.50
C ILE A 665 42.46 -5.09 5.46
N ASN A 666 42.16 -4.37 6.53
CA ASN A 666 41.04 -4.72 7.40
C ASN A 666 39.74 -4.26 6.76
N MET A 667 38.97 -5.21 6.24
CA MET A 667 37.76 -4.95 5.47
C MET A 667 36.57 -4.55 6.33
N ARG A 668 36.62 -4.91 7.62
CA ARG A 668 35.70 -4.39 8.63
C ARG A 668 35.85 -2.89 8.87
N GLU A 669 36.94 -2.27 8.41
CA GLU A 669 37.22 -0.84 8.58
C GLU A 669 37.39 -0.08 7.25
N CYS A 670 37.60 -0.80 6.15
CA CYS A 670 37.70 -0.24 4.81
C CYS A 670 36.39 0.43 4.37
N HIS A 671 36.48 1.55 3.64
CA HIS A 671 35.33 2.26 3.05
C HIS A 671 35.36 2.22 1.52
N TYR A 672 36.04 1.22 0.94
CA TYR A 672 36.11 0.97 -0.51
C TYR A 672 36.40 2.23 -1.36
N CYS A 673 37.36 3.03 -0.92
CA CYS A 673 37.69 4.32 -1.53
C CYS A 673 38.49 4.21 -2.84
N LEU A 674 39.07 3.03 -3.10
CA LEU A 674 39.91 2.68 -4.26
C LEU A 674 41.22 3.48 -4.42
N ASP A 675 41.55 4.42 -3.53
CA ASP A 675 42.82 5.16 -3.57
C ASP A 675 44.04 4.24 -3.51
N CYS A 676 43.98 3.17 -2.72
CA CYS A 676 45.06 2.18 -2.65
C CYS A 676 45.25 1.40 -3.96
N GLN A 677 44.18 1.19 -4.73
CA GLN A 677 44.24 0.57 -6.06
C GLN A 677 44.81 1.56 -7.08
N VAL A 678 44.51 2.86 -6.96
CA VAL A 678 45.10 3.92 -7.82
C VAL A 678 46.61 3.91 -7.67
N THR A 679 47.10 3.85 -6.43
CA THR A 679 48.54 3.70 -6.17
C THR A 679 49.09 2.36 -6.63
N TYR A 680 48.31 1.27 -6.58
CA TYR A 680 48.75 -0.07 -7.03
C TYR A 680 49.06 -0.15 -8.53
N PHE A 681 48.26 0.50 -9.37
CA PHE A 681 48.43 0.53 -10.83
C PHE A 681 49.33 1.67 -11.32
N ASN A 682 49.63 2.66 -10.49
CA ASN A 682 50.46 3.80 -10.88
C ASN A 682 51.96 3.44 -10.88
N GLU A 683 52.58 3.41 -12.06
CA GLU A 683 53.99 3.05 -12.25
C GLU A 683 54.98 4.02 -11.58
N GLN A 684 54.59 5.28 -11.38
CA GLN A 684 55.45 6.31 -10.79
C GLN A 684 55.35 6.37 -9.26
N LYS A 685 54.17 6.05 -8.71
CA LYS A 685 53.90 6.06 -7.25
C LYS A 685 54.22 4.73 -6.58
N CYS A 686 53.93 3.59 -7.23
CA CYS A 686 54.14 2.27 -6.64
C CYS A 686 55.63 1.92 -6.59
N PRO A 687 56.28 1.79 -5.41
CA PRO A 687 57.72 1.54 -5.32
C PRO A 687 58.19 0.25 -6.02
N PRO A 688 57.47 -0.89 -5.93
CA PRO A 688 57.80 -2.09 -6.70
C PRO A 688 57.82 -1.86 -8.22
N LEU A 689 56.79 -1.20 -8.78
CA LEU A 689 56.72 -0.91 -10.22
C LEU A 689 57.83 0.07 -10.64
N LYS A 690 58.06 1.12 -9.84
CA LYS A 690 59.13 2.08 -10.08
C LYS A 690 60.51 1.41 -10.10
N LYS A 691 60.73 0.44 -9.21
CA LYS A 691 61.96 -0.38 -9.19
C LYS A 691 62.07 -1.26 -10.44
N MET A 692 60.98 -1.89 -10.88
CA MET A 692 60.94 -2.70 -12.10
C MET A 692 61.17 -1.86 -13.36
N ALA A 693 60.53 -0.69 -13.47
CA ALA A 693 60.70 0.25 -14.56
C ALA A 693 62.14 0.77 -14.65
N ARG A 694 62.74 1.13 -13.51
CA ARG A 694 64.17 1.51 -13.42
C ARG A 694 65.11 0.38 -13.83
N LYS A 695 64.79 -0.87 -13.48
CA LYS A 695 65.59 -2.05 -13.89
C LYS A 695 65.52 -2.26 -15.40
N LYS A 696 64.31 -2.23 -15.98
CA LYS A 696 64.13 -2.31 -17.44
C LYS A 696 64.89 -1.21 -18.19
N GLN A 697 64.84 0.04 -17.72
CA GLN A 697 65.61 1.13 -18.33
C GLN A 697 67.13 0.92 -18.25
N LYS A 698 67.65 0.35 -17.16
CA LYS A 698 69.08 0.00 -17.04
C LYS A 698 69.48 -1.16 -17.95
N ASP A 699 68.60 -2.14 -18.14
CA ASP A 699 68.88 -3.31 -18.99
C ASP A 699 68.83 -2.94 -20.48
N PHE A 700 67.99 -1.99 -20.91
CA PHE A 700 67.97 -1.43 -22.28
C PHE A 700 69.21 -0.56 -22.62
N GLY A 701 69.91 -0.04 -21.61
CA GLY A 701 71.10 0.81 -21.78
C GLY A 701 72.43 0.05 -21.86
N LYS A 702 72.43 -1.29 -21.82
CA LYS A 702 73.66 -2.09 -21.99
C LYS A 702 73.84 -2.44 -23.48
N PRO A 703 74.98 -2.08 -24.11
CA PRO A 703 75.26 -2.54 -25.47
C PRO A 703 75.38 -4.06 -25.47
N ILE A 704 74.73 -4.69 -26.45
CA ILE A 704 74.83 -6.14 -26.69
C ILE A 704 76.29 -6.40 -27.08
N ALA A 705 77.00 -7.25 -26.34
CA ALA A 705 78.35 -7.66 -26.71
C ALA A 705 78.27 -8.41 -28.05
N ALA A 706 78.86 -7.83 -29.10
CA ALA A 706 79.04 -8.52 -30.36
C ALA A 706 79.96 -9.73 -30.10
N VAL A 707 79.42 -10.92 -30.29
CA VAL A 707 80.21 -12.15 -30.32
C VAL A 707 80.93 -12.15 -31.67
N GLU A 708 82.25 -11.92 -31.66
CA GLU A 708 83.09 -12.20 -32.82
C GLU A 708 83.07 -13.71 -33.05
N VAL A 709 82.35 -14.13 -34.08
CA VAL A 709 82.48 -15.48 -34.64
C VAL A 709 83.74 -15.44 -35.52
N SER A 710 84.82 -16.05 -35.04
CA SER A 710 86.06 -16.27 -35.78
C SER A 710 86.03 -17.59 -36.53
#